data_AF-A0A178EHM5-F1
#
_entry.id   AF-A0A178EHM5-F1
#
_cell.length_a   1.000
_cell.length_b   1.000
_cell.length_c   1.000
_cell.angle_alpha   90.00
_cell.angle_beta   90.00
_cell.angle_gamma   90.00
#
_symmetry.space_group_name_H-M   'P 1'
#
loop_
_entity.id
_entity.type
_entity.pdbx_description
1 polymer ?
#
loop_
_entity_poly.entity_id
_entity_poly.type
_entity_poly.pdbx_seq_one_letter_code
_entity_poly.pdbx_strand_id
1 'polypeptide(L)'
;MTSFKGPACSDIEALLKTVYSTPSEHRPSFFGASKSTLSTVCRPDVLHIWETDSDLDNLLQLSSVIAKVCNLGVRDNKDIQEKSKEGSLIILAEENVARNNFSRICKLVQHLTGKEGRAYLDDTVRVHGKIFVVRGWNHRHSPTGPGNKEAAEKVMKRINTTIERVISVGGFSGDNKKIVWHHGPVIDFLLYWIDASSLRSLLTAITITGALDLTKDVRPSKAGRNSLADMERLESYAKRLRIPVVFLDSASQLITSEYLNSYMFFFSYYINTFLSSKVSKQHRYKAQDELVTFVFRLWGASNHTYGKDVVAAVKKSLDGNLAQAWAKTCILDATFEKHNCRSARQDAAIHHAVQLADSPFALFHQGDGLAGFARLSVGPAATLAKSYHFAAPVRIDFKGKQLRPSTAATCHIMIPSKGQDAPKIENRTQGLMMAVLECVRQEKGNPEVGGLEKDEWKDLVKACLWALNRCKGKMPKDVADKVKFLRNKLEGGLWSFVLGVVPKDKAKGTVNTQAAAVIDPISQAAAAQEPMRTYGFGQGPGAGQTMGVFGHQGMVPRGAQVQGMPQQPIFPQQPMVPQQPMVPQQPMVPQQNMQTQPMFYPQQTQLQNRQQAPMGNYPMMYGQPQGQPYPYTTSNMQNAVPAPPPPPAFGSLQ
;
A
#
# COMPACT_ATOMS: atom_id res chain seq x y z
N MET A 1 37.16 -7.29 -12.14
CA MET A 1 35.95 -6.50 -12.44
C MET A 1 36.30 -5.02 -12.41
N THR A 2 35.95 -4.23 -13.40
CA THR A 2 36.20 -2.78 -13.41
C THR A 2 35.21 -2.07 -12.48
N SER A 3 35.72 -1.28 -11.54
CA SER A 3 34.91 -0.46 -10.63
C SER A 3 34.36 0.75 -11.39
N PHE A 4 33.04 0.93 -11.41
CA PHE A 4 32.40 2.09 -12.01
C PHE A 4 32.03 3.11 -10.92
N LYS A 5 32.29 4.38 -11.20
CA LYS A 5 31.87 5.52 -10.38
C LYS A 5 31.36 6.62 -11.30
N GLY A 6 30.04 6.83 -11.31
CA GLY A 6 29.39 7.86 -12.09
C GLY A 6 29.50 9.27 -11.49
N PRO A 7 29.03 10.29 -12.22
CA PRO A 7 28.89 11.66 -11.72
C PRO A 7 27.92 11.73 -10.52
N ALA A 8 27.96 12.86 -9.81
CA ALA A 8 26.97 13.17 -8.79
C ALA A 8 25.62 13.52 -9.43
N CYS A 9 24.55 13.06 -8.78
CA CYS A 9 23.17 13.33 -9.12
C CYS A 9 22.50 13.98 -7.90
N SER A 10 21.82 15.12 -8.10
CA SER A 10 21.05 15.83 -7.08
C SER A 10 19.67 15.22 -6.84
N ASP A 11 19.10 14.61 -7.88
CA ASP A 11 17.72 14.16 -7.92
C ASP A 11 17.58 12.88 -8.75
N ILE A 12 16.34 12.38 -8.80
CA ILE A 12 16.00 11.15 -9.50
C ILE A 12 16.11 11.22 -11.02
N GLU A 13 15.86 12.39 -11.62
CA GLU A 13 15.93 12.57 -13.07
C GLU A 13 17.39 12.50 -13.55
N ALA A 14 18.28 13.19 -12.83
CA ALA A 14 19.73 13.12 -13.05
C ALA A 14 20.25 11.68 -12.85
N LEU A 15 19.73 10.95 -11.85
CA LEU A 15 20.08 9.55 -11.65
C LEU A 15 19.66 8.67 -12.83
N LEU A 16 18.41 8.77 -13.29
CA LEU A 16 17.88 8.02 -14.42
C LEU A 16 18.72 8.25 -15.68
N LYS A 17 19.00 9.52 -16.01
CA LYS A 17 19.84 9.90 -17.15
C LYS A 17 21.22 9.25 -17.06
N THR A 18 21.87 9.35 -15.89
CA THR A 18 23.22 8.82 -15.66
C THR A 18 23.26 7.30 -15.73
N VAL A 19 22.26 6.60 -15.16
CA VAL A 19 22.17 5.14 -15.21
C VAL A 19 22.03 4.67 -16.66
N TYR A 20 21.18 5.29 -17.46
CA TYR A 20 21.00 4.90 -18.86
C TYR A 20 22.15 5.29 -19.78
N SER A 21 22.96 6.27 -19.38
CA SER A 21 24.20 6.64 -20.07
C SER A 21 25.44 5.89 -19.55
N THR A 22 25.29 4.86 -18.71
CA THR A 22 26.43 4.06 -18.22
C THR A 22 27.26 3.54 -19.41
N PRO A 23 28.60 3.72 -19.42
CA PRO A 23 29.48 3.26 -20.49
C PRO A 23 29.41 1.74 -20.71
N SER A 24 29.55 1.30 -21.96
CA SER A 24 29.38 -0.09 -22.40
C SER A 24 30.22 -1.09 -21.60
N GLU A 25 31.46 -0.73 -21.27
CA GLU A 25 32.44 -1.50 -20.53
C GLU A 25 32.06 -1.73 -19.06
N HIS A 26 31.21 -0.88 -18.50
CA HIS A 26 30.73 -0.98 -17.12
C HIS A 26 29.31 -1.56 -17.01
N ARG A 27 28.53 -1.53 -18.10
CA ARG A 27 27.15 -2.04 -18.13
C ARG A 27 27.01 -3.47 -17.61
N PRO A 28 27.83 -4.47 -18.01
CA PRO A 28 27.65 -5.85 -17.55
C PRO A 28 27.73 -5.98 -16.02
N SER A 29 28.70 -5.31 -15.39
CA SER A 29 28.87 -5.33 -13.93
C SER A 29 27.73 -4.60 -13.23
N PHE A 30 27.38 -3.40 -13.70
CA PHE A 30 26.33 -2.56 -13.11
C PHE A 30 24.94 -3.20 -13.21
N PHE A 31 24.61 -3.77 -14.37
CA PHE A 31 23.33 -4.46 -14.61
C PHE A 31 23.31 -5.83 -13.93
N GLY A 32 24.45 -6.52 -13.85
CA GLY A 32 24.61 -7.75 -13.08
C GLY A 32 24.33 -7.54 -11.60
N ALA A 33 24.84 -6.46 -11.00
CA ALA A 33 24.56 -6.09 -9.62
C ALA A 33 23.06 -5.85 -9.38
N SER A 34 22.41 -5.06 -10.23
CA SER A 34 20.96 -4.83 -10.18
C SER A 34 20.16 -6.13 -10.28
N LYS A 35 20.47 -7.00 -11.24
CA LYS A 35 19.80 -8.30 -11.41
C LYS A 35 19.99 -9.21 -10.21
N SER A 36 21.19 -9.24 -9.62
CA SER A 36 21.51 -10.00 -8.42
C SER A 36 20.71 -9.51 -7.21
N THR A 37 20.69 -8.19 -6.99
CA THR A 37 19.93 -7.54 -5.91
C THR A 37 18.44 -7.82 -6.05
N LEU A 38 17.84 -7.62 -7.24
CA LEU A 38 16.43 -7.90 -7.51
C LEU A 38 16.08 -9.39 -7.32
N SER A 39 16.98 -10.28 -7.75
CA SER A 39 16.78 -11.72 -7.53
C SER A 39 16.79 -12.07 -6.04
N THR A 40 17.63 -11.39 -5.24
CA THR A 40 17.76 -11.59 -3.79
C THR A 40 16.53 -11.09 -3.03
N VAL A 41 16.05 -9.87 -3.31
CA VAL A 41 14.88 -9.28 -2.62
C VAL A 41 13.55 -9.93 -3.00
N CYS A 42 13.51 -10.65 -4.13
CA CYS A 42 12.31 -11.35 -4.62
C CYS A 42 12.41 -12.89 -4.50
N ARG A 43 13.37 -13.42 -3.72
CA ARG A 43 13.55 -14.86 -3.53
C ARG A 43 12.30 -15.50 -2.94
N PRO A 44 11.59 -16.41 -3.63
CA PRO A 44 10.33 -16.95 -3.13
C PRO A 44 10.50 -17.94 -1.96
N ASP A 45 11.71 -18.45 -1.75
CA ASP A 45 12.02 -19.60 -0.90
C ASP A 45 12.67 -19.24 0.45
N VAL A 46 12.71 -17.95 0.78
CA VAL A 46 13.22 -17.41 2.05
C VAL A 46 12.10 -16.78 2.85
N LEU A 47 12.34 -16.54 4.14
CA LEU A 47 11.37 -15.88 4.98
C LEU A 47 11.31 -14.38 4.66
N HIS A 48 10.13 -13.90 4.28
CA HIS A 48 9.88 -12.47 4.14
C HIS A 48 9.27 -11.91 5.42
N ILE A 49 9.82 -10.79 5.88
CA ILE A 49 9.27 -9.98 6.97
C ILE A 49 8.77 -8.68 6.36
N TRP A 50 7.51 -8.35 6.63
CA TRP A 50 6.80 -7.26 5.98
C TRP A 50 6.20 -6.30 7.00
N GLU A 51 6.80 -5.14 7.18
CA GLU A 51 6.24 -4.11 8.06
C GLU A 51 5.23 -3.23 7.32
N THR A 52 4.15 -2.84 8.01
CA THR A 52 3.10 -1.99 7.44
C THR A 52 2.26 -1.27 8.51
N ASP A 53 1.76 -0.08 8.18
CA ASP A 53 0.92 0.77 9.04
C ASP A 53 -0.59 0.54 8.84
N SER A 54 -0.99 -0.43 8.02
CA SER A 54 -2.38 -0.74 7.69
C SER A 54 -3.19 0.40 7.06
N ASP A 55 -2.54 1.41 6.46
CA ASP A 55 -3.23 2.37 5.58
C ASP A 55 -3.71 1.69 4.28
N LEU A 56 -4.55 2.36 3.49
CA LEU A 56 -5.32 1.72 2.43
C LEU A 56 -4.45 1.16 1.31
N ASP A 57 -3.51 1.95 0.82
CA ASP A 57 -2.55 1.56 -0.22
C ASP A 57 -1.66 0.41 0.25
N ASN A 58 -1.21 0.45 1.51
CA ASN A 58 -0.44 -0.58 2.18
C ASN A 58 -1.22 -1.89 2.34
N LEU A 59 -2.51 -1.83 2.67
CA LEU A 59 -3.38 -3.02 2.76
C LEU A 59 -3.63 -3.64 1.38
N LEU A 60 -3.84 -2.83 0.35
CA LEU A 60 -4.00 -3.30 -1.03
C LEU A 60 -2.71 -3.93 -1.56
N GLN A 61 -1.56 -3.30 -1.29
CA GLN A 61 -0.27 -3.88 -1.61
C GLN A 61 -0.05 -5.21 -0.87
N LEU A 62 -0.36 -5.26 0.42
CA LEU A 62 -0.24 -6.48 1.22
C LEU A 62 -1.16 -7.59 0.69
N SER A 63 -2.33 -7.24 0.15
CA SER A 63 -3.22 -8.21 -0.51
C SER A 63 -2.54 -8.89 -1.70
N SER A 64 -1.71 -8.16 -2.47
CA SER A 64 -0.89 -8.75 -3.55
C SER A 64 0.12 -9.77 -3.02
N VAL A 65 0.78 -9.47 -1.90
CA VAL A 65 1.76 -10.38 -1.28
C VAL A 65 1.06 -11.63 -0.73
N ILE A 66 -0.06 -11.45 -0.04
CA ILE A 66 -0.86 -12.55 0.52
C ILE A 66 -1.37 -13.46 -0.59
N ALA A 67 -1.90 -12.89 -1.69
CA ALA A 67 -2.37 -13.65 -2.83
C ALA A 67 -1.28 -14.56 -3.42
N LYS A 68 -0.05 -14.04 -3.55
CA LYS A 68 1.11 -14.80 -4.04
C LYS A 68 1.57 -15.87 -3.07
N VAL A 69 1.70 -15.56 -1.77
CA VAL A 69 2.16 -16.51 -0.75
C VAL A 69 1.15 -17.63 -0.52
N CYS A 70 -0.15 -17.32 -0.62
CA CYS A 70 -1.22 -18.28 -0.40
C CYS A 70 -1.73 -18.94 -1.68
N ASN A 71 -1.19 -18.59 -2.86
CA ASN A 71 -1.65 -19.08 -4.16
C ASN A 71 -3.18 -18.95 -4.36
N LEU A 72 -3.76 -17.82 -3.95
CA LEU A 72 -5.21 -17.61 -4.05
C LEU A 72 -5.69 -17.70 -5.51
N GLY A 73 -6.82 -18.37 -5.76
CA GLY A 73 -7.40 -18.52 -7.10
C GLY A 73 -6.75 -19.60 -7.98
N VAL A 74 -5.71 -20.30 -7.54
CA VAL A 74 -5.11 -21.40 -8.34
C VAL A 74 -5.90 -22.69 -8.10
N ARG A 75 -6.93 -22.93 -8.93
CA ARG A 75 -7.85 -24.09 -8.78
C ARG A 75 -7.38 -25.39 -9.43
N ASP A 76 -6.35 -25.35 -10.27
CA ASP A 76 -5.90 -26.53 -11.02
C ASP A 76 -4.79 -27.26 -10.26
N ASN A 77 -5.11 -28.47 -9.78
CA ASN A 77 -4.26 -29.42 -9.05
C ASN A 77 -4.07 -29.18 -7.55
N LYS A 78 -5.14 -29.32 -6.77
CA LYS A 78 -5.06 -29.53 -5.31
C LYS A 78 -4.10 -30.67 -4.92
N ASP A 79 -3.92 -31.68 -5.79
CA ASP A 79 -3.00 -32.80 -5.56
C ASP A 79 -1.51 -32.47 -5.80
N ILE A 80 -1.20 -31.35 -6.45
CA ILE A 80 0.19 -30.84 -6.60
C ILE A 80 0.50 -29.76 -5.55
N GLN A 81 -0.52 -29.18 -4.91
CA GLN A 81 -0.36 -28.11 -3.93
C GLN A 81 0.45 -28.53 -2.69
N GLU A 82 0.39 -29.81 -2.27
CA GLU A 82 1.15 -30.31 -1.12
C GLU A 82 2.67 -30.40 -1.35
N LYS A 83 3.15 -30.34 -2.61
CA LYS A 83 4.58 -30.49 -2.94
C LYS A 83 5.30 -29.20 -3.32
N SER A 84 4.59 -28.08 -3.47
CA SER A 84 5.29 -26.80 -3.66
C SER A 84 5.96 -26.40 -2.33
N LYS A 85 7.21 -25.91 -2.36
CA LYS A 85 7.86 -25.37 -1.16
C LYS A 85 7.19 -24.04 -0.82
N GLU A 86 6.07 -24.12 -0.12
CA GLU A 86 5.21 -22.97 0.14
C GLU A 86 5.89 -21.98 1.10
N GLY A 87 6.11 -20.75 0.65
CA GLY A 87 6.73 -19.70 1.46
C GLY A 87 5.90 -19.30 2.68
N SER A 88 6.56 -18.83 3.73
CA SER A 88 5.92 -18.23 4.92
C SER A 88 6.18 -16.73 4.98
N LEU A 89 5.24 -15.98 5.58
CA LEU A 89 5.30 -14.53 5.67
C LEU A 89 5.09 -14.09 7.13
N ILE A 90 5.98 -13.24 7.63
CA ILE A 90 5.75 -12.48 8.86
C ILE A 90 5.32 -11.07 8.48
N ILE A 91 4.22 -10.59 9.05
CA ILE A 91 3.74 -9.21 8.89
C ILE A 91 3.91 -8.50 10.23
N LEU A 92 4.72 -7.45 10.26
CA LEU A 92 4.88 -6.59 11.43
C LEU A 92 3.89 -5.44 11.33
N ALA A 93 2.89 -5.44 12.21
CA ALA A 93 1.91 -4.39 12.29
C ALA A 93 2.45 -3.24 13.14
N GLU A 94 2.78 -2.09 12.53
CA GLU A 94 3.19 -0.89 13.28
C GLU A 94 2.19 -0.60 14.40
N GLU A 95 2.65 -0.34 15.62
CA GLU A 95 1.75 0.07 16.69
C GLU A 95 1.43 1.57 16.59
N ASN A 96 0.14 1.88 16.66
CA ASN A 96 -0.35 3.24 16.58
C ASN A 96 -1.45 3.48 17.61
N VAL A 97 -1.32 4.55 18.41
CA VAL A 97 -2.27 4.87 19.48
C VAL A 97 -3.66 5.21 18.93
N ALA A 98 -3.73 5.82 17.74
CA ALA A 98 -4.98 6.22 17.12
C ALA A 98 -5.65 5.07 16.35
N ARG A 99 -4.92 4.00 16.02
CA ARG A 99 -5.41 2.93 15.13
C ARG A 99 -4.84 1.56 15.50
N ASN A 100 -5.72 0.59 15.69
CA ASN A 100 -5.32 -0.80 15.92
C ASN A 100 -4.94 -1.50 14.60
N ASN A 101 -3.73 -1.22 14.12
CA ASN A 101 -3.19 -1.79 12.88
C ASN A 101 -3.14 -3.32 12.93
N PHE A 102 -2.72 -3.89 14.07
CA PHE A 102 -2.66 -5.34 14.27
C PHE A 102 -4.00 -6.02 14.01
N SER A 103 -5.08 -5.54 14.63
CA SER A 103 -6.43 -6.09 14.41
C SER A 103 -6.90 -5.93 12.97
N ARG A 104 -6.61 -4.79 12.34
CA ARG A 104 -6.97 -4.52 10.94
C ARG A 104 -6.27 -5.47 9.97
N ILE A 105 -4.98 -5.72 10.18
CA ILE A 105 -4.20 -6.67 9.37
C ILE A 105 -4.66 -8.10 9.62
N CYS A 106 -4.91 -8.50 10.86
CA CYS A 106 -5.48 -9.82 11.15
C CYS A 106 -6.82 -10.04 10.42
N LYS A 107 -7.70 -9.03 10.41
CA LYS A 107 -8.97 -9.07 9.66
C LYS A 107 -8.76 -9.14 8.15
N LEU A 108 -7.77 -8.44 7.61
CA LEU A 108 -7.41 -8.56 6.19
C LEU A 108 -6.97 -9.99 5.87
N VAL A 109 -6.05 -10.56 6.64
CA VAL A 109 -5.52 -11.90 6.41
C VAL A 109 -6.63 -12.95 6.55
N GLN A 110 -7.45 -12.86 7.58
CA GLN A 110 -8.63 -13.71 7.76
C GLN A 110 -9.61 -13.59 6.59
N HIS A 111 -9.89 -12.35 6.15
CA HIS A 111 -10.77 -12.09 5.01
C HIS A 111 -10.25 -12.74 3.74
N LEU A 112 -8.99 -12.51 3.37
CA LEU A 112 -8.42 -13.01 2.12
C LEU A 112 -8.21 -14.52 2.12
N THR A 113 -7.81 -15.10 3.25
CA THR A 113 -7.45 -16.54 3.33
C THR A 113 -8.60 -17.44 3.78
N GLY A 114 -9.66 -16.88 4.36
CA GLY A 114 -10.73 -17.64 5.01
C GLY A 114 -10.30 -18.39 6.27
N LYS A 115 -9.06 -18.19 6.74
CA LYS A 115 -8.49 -18.90 7.90
C LYS A 115 -8.60 -18.07 9.18
N GLU A 116 -9.21 -18.65 10.19
CA GLU A 116 -9.22 -18.10 11.54
C GLU A 116 -7.80 -18.01 12.13
N GLY A 117 -7.53 -16.92 12.85
CA GLY A 117 -6.21 -16.64 13.41
C GLY A 117 -6.06 -17.22 14.81
N ARG A 118 -5.06 -18.10 15.01
CA ARG A 118 -4.70 -18.62 16.34
C ARG A 118 -3.79 -17.63 17.08
N ALA A 119 -4.11 -17.33 18.33
CA ALA A 119 -3.36 -16.41 19.17
C ALA A 119 -2.15 -17.09 19.82
N TYR A 120 -1.03 -16.38 19.88
CA TYR A 120 0.21 -16.79 20.54
C TYR A 120 0.87 -15.59 21.22
N LEU A 121 1.77 -15.86 22.17
CA LEU A 121 2.53 -14.84 22.92
C LEU A 121 1.62 -13.74 23.47
N ASP A 122 0.66 -14.11 24.33
CA ASP A 122 -0.27 -13.18 24.97
C ASP A 122 -1.08 -12.34 23.98
N ASP A 123 -1.55 -12.96 22.89
CA ASP A 123 -2.32 -12.32 21.81
C ASP A 123 -1.58 -11.17 21.08
N THR A 124 -0.25 -11.18 21.16
CA THR A 124 0.61 -10.25 20.41
C THR A 124 1.07 -10.83 19.07
N VAL A 125 0.80 -12.11 18.81
CA VAL A 125 1.00 -12.79 17.53
C VAL A 125 -0.25 -13.56 17.15
N ARG A 126 -0.67 -13.43 15.89
CA ARG A 126 -1.80 -14.18 15.29
C ARG A 126 -1.33 -14.94 14.07
N VAL A 127 -1.64 -16.23 14.01
CA VAL A 127 -1.20 -17.13 12.95
C VAL A 127 -2.38 -17.60 12.12
N HIS A 128 -2.31 -17.32 10.82
CA HIS A 128 -3.32 -17.67 9.81
C HIS A 128 -2.67 -18.60 8.76
N GLY A 129 -2.50 -19.87 9.11
CA GLY A 129 -1.72 -20.80 8.28
C GLY A 129 -0.27 -20.36 8.16
N LYS A 130 0.16 -19.91 6.98
CA LYS A 130 1.55 -19.49 6.66
C LYS A 130 1.85 -18.03 6.95
N ILE A 131 0.83 -17.26 7.32
CA ILE A 131 0.94 -15.84 7.59
C ILE A 131 0.91 -15.61 9.10
N PHE A 132 1.96 -14.96 9.59
CA PHE A 132 2.16 -14.64 11.00
C PHE A 132 2.06 -13.13 11.15
N VAL A 133 0.99 -12.63 11.76
CA VAL A 133 0.83 -11.21 12.06
C VAL A 133 1.37 -10.97 13.48
N VAL A 134 2.29 -10.03 13.61
CA VAL A 134 3.00 -9.72 14.86
C VAL A 134 2.76 -8.25 15.20
N ARG A 135 2.42 -7.95 16.46
CA ARG A 135 2.43 -6.56 16.94
C ARG A 135 3.85 -5.99 16.85
N GLY A 136 4.01 -4.90 16.11
CA GLY A 136 5.28 -4.27 15.84
C GLY A 136 5.69 -3.26 16.91
N TRP A 137 6.49 -2.28 16.49
CA TRP A 137 6.92 -1.15 17.29
C TRP A 137 6.07 0.09 17.00
N ASN A 138 5.99 1.01 17.96
CA ASN A 138 5.40 2.33 17.75
C ASN A 138 6.49 3.35 17.43
N HIS A 139 6.63 3.69 16.14
CA HIS A 139 7.63 4.64 15.64
C HIS A 139 7.38 6.11 16.03
N ARG A 140 6.47 6.40 16.97
CA ARG A 140 6.43 7.70 17.66
C ARG A 140 7.48 7.80 18.76
N HIS A 141 8.03 6.67 19.19
CA HIS A 141 9.02 6.60 20.25
C HIS A 141 10.31 5.99 19.72
N SER A 142 11.45 6.60 20.08
CA SER A 142 12.74 5.99 19.80
C SER A 142 12.93 4.75 20.69
N PRO A 143 13.37 3.60 20.16
CA PRO A 143 13.64 2.39 20.95
C PRO A 143 14.78 2.59 21.96
N THR A 144 15.68 3.53 21.69
CA THR A 144 16.77 3.91 22.60
C THR A 144 16.43 5.13 23.46
N GLY A 145 15.19 5.63 23.37
CA GLY A 145 14.72 6.76 24.17
C GLY A 145 14.57 6.43 25.66
N PRO A 146 14.66 7.43 26.55
CA PRO A 146 14.44 7.25 27.99
C PRO A 146 13.10 6.55 28.26
N GLY A 147 13.12 5.48 29.05
CA GLY A 147 11.93 4.70 29.42
C GLY A 147 11.42 3.71 28.36
N ASN A 148 11.97 3.69 27.14
CA ASN A 148 11.45 2.84 26.04
C ASN A 148 12.21 1.52 25.86
N LYS A 149 13.39 1.37 26.48
CA LYS A 149 14.29 0.23 26.25
C LYS A 149 13.62 -1.11 26.57
N GLU A 150 12.96 -1.23 27.72
CA GLU A 150 12.27 -2.47 28.12
C GLU A 150 11.14 -2.83 27.14
N ALA A 151 10.39 -1.84 26.67
CA ALA A 151 9.35 -2.05 25.67
C ALA A 151 9.95 -2.52 24.34
N ALA A 152 11.04 -1.90 23.88
CA ALA A 152 11.75 -2.30 22.66
C ALA A 152 12.31 -3.73 22.76
N GLU A 153 12.85 -4.11 23.92
CA GLU A 153 13.33 -5.48 24.19
C GLU A 153 12.19 -6.51 24.15
N LYS A 154 11.01 -6.19 24.70
CA LYS A 154 9.82 -7.05 24.61
C LYS A 154 9.36 -7.24 23.17
N VAL A 155 9.31 -6.16 22.38
CA VAL A 155 8.96 -6.23 20.94
C VAL A 155 9.99 -7.05 20.16
N MET A 156 11.29 -6.80 20.39
CA MET A 156 12.37 -7.56 19.76
C MET A 156 12.29 -9.05 20.10
N LYS A 157 12.10 -9.40 21.38
CA LYS A 157 11.95 -10.80 21.82
C LYS A 157 10.79 -11.47 21.09
N ARG A 158 9.63 -10.82 21.04
CA ARG A 158 8.45 -11.32 20.30
C ARG A 158 8.74 -11.58 18.82
N ILE A 159 9.39 -10.63 18.14
CA ILE A 159 9.76 -10.77 16.73
C ILE A 159 10.75 -11.92 16.55
N ASN A 160 11.80 -11.99 17.38
CA ASN A 160 12.82 -13.04 17.31
C ASN A 160 12.22 -14.44 17.53
N THR A 161 11.41 -14.61 18.58
CA THR A 161 10.71 -15.87 18.85
C THR A 161 9.80 -16.28 17.69
N THR A 162 9.14 -15.31 17.04
CA THR A 162 8.31 -15.60 15.86
C THR A 162 9.18 -16.05 14.68
N ILE A 163 10.28 -15.34 14.38
CA ILE A 163 11.22 -15.71 13.31
C ILE A 163 11.76 -17.11 13.52
N GLU A 164 12.26 -17.43 14.71
CA GLU A 164 12.80 -18.75 15.05
C GLU A 164 11.76 -19.85 14.87
N ARG A 165 10.52 -19.61 15.33
CA ARG A 165 9.42 -20.57 15.19
C ARG A 165 9.04 -20.79 13.73
N VAL A 166 8.92 -19.72 12.94
CA VAL A 166 8.59 -19.81 11.51
C VAL A 166 9.69 -20.52 10.74
N ILE A 167 10.96 -20.23 11.03
CA ILE A 167 12.10 -20.92 10.41
C ILE A 167 12.08 -22.41 10.76
N SER A 168 11.85 -22.75 12.03
CA SER A 168 11.82 -24.13 12.50
C SER A 168 10.65 -24.93 11.94
N VAL A 169 9.46 -24.36 11.85
CA VAL A 169 8.24 -25.06 11.43
C VAL A 169 8.02 -24.98 9.92
N GLY A 170 8.45 -23.91 9.27
CA GLY A 170 8.27 -23.66 7.84
C GLY A 170 9.27 -24.39 6.93
N GLY A 171 10.08 -25.30 7.48
CA GLY A 171 11.03 -26.10 6.69
C GLY A 171 12.17 -25.30 6.06
N PHE A 172 12.51 -24.14 6.63
CA PHE A 172 13.63 -23.33 6.14
C PHE A 172 14.96 -23.92 6.62
N SER A 173 15.68 -24.60 5.72
CA SER A 173 16.97 -25.24 5.98
C SER A 173 18.07 -24.77 5.01
N GLY A 174 19.34 -24.93 5.39
CA GLY A 174 20.48 -24.60 4.54
C GLY A 174 20.45 -23.16 4.03
N ASP A 175 20.58 -22.99 2.72
CA ASP A 175 20.59 -21.69 2.03
C ASP A 175 19.24 -20.95 2.05
N ASN A 176 18.17 -21.63 2.48
CA ASN A 176 16.83 -21.07 2.59
C ASN A 176 16.54 -20.55 3.99
N LYS A 177 17.41 -20.82 4.97
CA LYS A 177 17.38 -20.22 6.31
C LYS A 177 17.89 -18.77 6.26
N LYS A 178 17.17 -17.91 5.52
CA LYS A 178 17.49 -16.51 5.26
C LYS A 178 16.25 -15.64 5.38
N ILE A 179 16.49 -14.34 5.57
CA ILE A 179 15.46 -13.34 5.80
C ILE A 179 15.62 -12.19 4.80
N VAL A 180 14.53 -11.82 4.13
CA VAL A 180 14.41 -10.52 3.45
C VAL A 180 13.48 -9.64 4.28
N TRP A 181 13.97 -8.47 4.68
CA TRP A 181 13.21 -7.54 5.50
C TRP A 181 12.68 -6.37 4.67
N HIS A 182 11.37 -6.24 4.57
CA HIS A 182 10.68 -5.14 3.90
C HIS A 182 10.13 -4.17 4.93
N HIS A 183 10.83 -3.05 5.12
CA HIS A 183 10.56 -2.06 6.14
C HIS A 183 9.76 -0.87 5.59
N GLY A 184 9.02 -0.21 6.49
CA GLY A 184 8.37 1.06 6.25
C GLY A 184 9.35 2.24 6.22
N PRO A 185 8.84 3.47 6.38
CA PRO A 185 9.65 4.68 6.21
C PRO A 185 10.54 5.01 7.40
N VAL A 186 10.20 4.59 8.63
CA VAL A 186 10.94 4.94 9.86
C VAL A 186 11.83 3.79 10.29
N ILE A 187 13.16 3.98 10.28
CA ILE A 187 14.13 2.87 10.37
C ILE A 187 14.69 2.59 11.78
N ASP A 188 14.28 3.37 12.78
CA ASP A 188 14.88 3.37 14.12
C ASP A 188 14.82 2.00 14.82
N PHE A 189 13.67 1.33 14.77
CA PHE A 189 13.50 -0.01 15.33
C PHE A 189 14.27 -1.08 14.55
N LEU A 190 14.35 -0.98 13.22
CA LEU A 190 15.16 -1.88 12.42
C LEU A 190 16.65 -1.75 12.78
N LEU A 191 17.15 -0.53 12.97
CA LEU A 191 18.53 -0.29 13.43
C LEU A 191 18.77 -0.92 14.79
N TYR A 192 17.84 -0.71 15.74
CA TYR A 192 17.90 -1.34 17.06
C TYR A 192 17.91 -2.88 16.97
N TRP A 193 17.05 -3.45 16.15
CA TRP A 193 16.99 -4.90 15.94
C TRP A 193 18.27 -5.45 15.31
N ILE A 194 18.83 -4.79 14.30
CA ILE A 194 20.10 -5.21 13.67
C ILE A 194 21.26 -5.15 14.67
N ASP A 195 21.27 -4.18 15.59
CA ASP A 195 22.33 -4.07 16.58
C ASP A 195 22.23 -5.18 17.65
N ALA A 196 21.03 -5.38 18.18
CA ALA A 196 20.81 -6.23 19.35
C ALA A 196 20.50 -7.70 19.02
N SER A 197 19.88 -8.01 17.88
CA SER A 197 19.44 -9.38 17.55
C SER A 197 20.57 -10.24 16.98
N SER A 198 20.70 -11.47 17.48
CA SER A 198 21.60 -12.49 16.90
C SER A 198 21.13 -12.97 15.52
N LEU A 199 19.81 -12.86 15.25
CA LEU A 199 19.18 -13.25 13.99
C LEU A 199 19.53 -12.33 12.82
N ARG A 200 20.20 -11.19 13.06
CA ARG A 200 20.72 -10.30 12.01
C ARG A 200 21.60 -11.02 10.99
N SER A 201 22.27 -12.09 11.39
CA SER A 201 23.12 -12.94 10.54
C SER A 201 22.33 -13.71 9.47
N LEU A 202 21.00 -13.82 9.63
CA LEU A 202 20.10 -14.44 8.66
C LEU A 202 19.63 -13.47 7.59
N LEU A 203 19.81 -12.15 7.76
CA LEU A 203 19.44 -11.17 6.75
C LEU A 203 20.22 -11.41 5.47
N THR A 204 19.51 -11.38 4.34
CA THR A 204 20.13 -11.42 3.00
C THR A 204 19.90 -10.14 2.20
N ALA A 205 18.87 -9.36 2.53
CA ALA A 205 18.60 -8.05 1.92
C ALA A 205 17.58 -7.27 2.77
N ILE A 206 17.59 -5.94 2.60
CA ILE A 206 16.61 -5.03 3.19
C ILE A 206 15.99 -4.18 2.06
N THR A 207 14.68 -3.98 2.07
CA THR A 207 14.04 -2.92 1.29
C THR A 207 13.40 -1.90 2.23
N ILE A 208 13.51 -0.61 1.93
CA ILE A 208 12.98 0.47 2.77
C ILE A 208 12.12 1.39 1.91
N THR A 209 10.88 1.59 2.34
CA THR A 209 9.88 2.30 1.53
C THR A 209 9.65 3.71 2.05
N GLY A 210 9.77 4.72 1.18
CA GLY A 210 9.42 6.09 1.50
C GLY A 210 10.28 6.74 2.57
N ALA A 211 11.52 6.26 2.79
CA ALA A 211 12.43 6.80 3.80
C ALA A 211 13.32 7.94 3.29
N LEU A 212 13.41 8.11 1.97
CA LEU A 212 14.16 9.18 1.30
C LEU A 212 13.20 10.06 0.49
N ASP A 213 13.47 11.36 0.46
CA ASP A 213 12.97 12.28 -0.55
C ASP A 213 14.06 12.40 -1.62
N LEU A 214 13.68 12.14 -2.87
CA LEU A 214 14.59 12.13 -4.04
C LEU A 214 14.18 13.17 -5.10
N THR A 215 13.22 14.05 -4.78
CA THR A 215 12.61 14.97 -5.74
C THR A 215 13.47 16.18 -6.06
N LYS A 216 14.23 16.69 -5.08
CA LYS A 216 15.07 17.89 -5.21
C LYS A 216 16.51 17.68 -4.75
N ASP A 217 16.66 17.07 -3.59
CA ASP A 217 17.93 16.74 -2.96
C ASP A 217 17.78 15.40 -2.23
N VAL A 218 18.89 14.71 -1.98
CA VAL A 218 18.86 13.39 -1.35
C VAL A 218 18.87 13.56 0.16
N ARG A 219 17.71 13.34 0.78
CA ARG A 219 17.54 13.54 2.23
C ARG A 219 16.51 12.58 2.82
N PRO A 220 16.49 12.41 4.15
CA PRO A 220 15.39 11.71 4.80
C PRO A 220 14.04 12.33 4.46
N SER A 221 13.04 11.50 4.18
CA SER A 221 11.68 11.96 3.89
C SER A 221 10.98 12.44 5.17
N LYS A 222 9.92 13.25 4.99
CA LYS A 222 9.03 13.65 6.11
C LYS A 222 8.35 12.45 6.75
N ALA A 223 7.93 11.46 5.96
CA ALA A 223 7.28 10.24 6.46
C ALA A 223 8.25 9.41 7.30
N GLY A 224 9.51 9.32 6.88
CA GLY A 224 10.53 8.53 7.54
C GLY A 224 10.98 9.09 8.87
N ARG A 225 10.92 10.43 9.06
CA ARG A 225 11.34 11.09 10.32
C ARG A 225 12.74 10.64 10.79
N ASN A 226 13.58 10.19 9.86
CA ASN A 226 14.90 9.66 10.15
C ASN A 226 15.92 10.79 10.17
N SER A 227 16.95 10.66 10.99
CA SER A 227 18.12 11.52 10.92
C SER A 227 19.11 11.05 9.84
N LEU A 228 20.06 11.91 9.47
CA LEU A 228 21.18 11.50 8.62
C LEU A 228 22.02 10.40 9.29
N ALA A 229 22.18 10.48 10.61
CA ALA A 229 22.92 9.48 11.39
C ALA A 229 22.26 8.09 11.34
N ASP A 230 20.92 8.02 11.29
CA ASP A 230 20.21 6.75 11.14
C ASP A 230 20.52 6.11 9.77
N MET A 231 20.55 6.92 8.71
CA MET A 231 20.86 6.46 7.36
C MET A 231 22.33 5.99 7.22
N GLU A 232 23.27 6.75 7.79
CA GLU A 232 24.69 6.35 7.84
C GLU A 232 24.90 5.07 8.66
N ARG A 233 24.14 4.90 9.75
CA ARG A 233 24.17 3.68 10.58
C ARG A 233 23.62 2.47 9.84
N LEU A 234 22.52 2.64 9.10
CA LEU A 234 21.96 1.59 8.25
C LEU A 234 22.98 1.12 7.21
N GLU A 235 23.61 2.06 6.49
CA GLU A 235 24.63 1.72 5.48
C GLU A 235 25.81 0.98 6.13
N SER A 236 26.26 1.46 7.29
CA SER A 236 27.34 0.83 8.07
C SER A 236 27.01 -0.61 8.46
N TYR A 237 25.79 -0.85 8.96
CA TYR A 237 25.32 -2.19 9.31
C TYR A 237 25.19 -3.09 8.08
N ALA A 238 24.62 -2.59 6.99
CA ALA A 238 24.45 -3.36 5.76
C ALA A 238 25.80 -3.74 5.13
N LYS A 239 26.80 -2.85 5.16
CA LYS A 239 28.18 -3.16 4.75
C LYS A 239 28.79 -4.28 5.59
N ARG A 240 28.65 -4.20 6.91
CA ARG A 240 29.17 -5.22 7.84
C ARG A 240 28.52 -6.58 7.61
N LEU A 241 27.22 -6.60 7.33
CA LEU A 241 26.46 -7.81 7.01
C LEU A 241 26.61 -8.27 5.56
N ARG A 242 27.20 -7.43 4.68
CA ARG A 242 27.34 -7.66 3.23
C ARG A 242 26.00 -7.90 2.54
N ILE A 243 24.98 -7.13 2.91
CA ILE A 243 23.64 -7.22 2.34
C ILE A 243 23.29 -5.94 1.57
N PRO A 244 22.53 -6.02 0.46
CA PRO A 244 22.02 -4.83 -0.22
C PRO A 244 20.85 -4.20 0.56
N VAL A 245 20.80 -2.87 0.51
CA VAL A 245 19.65 -2.06 0.93
C VAL A 245 19.03 -1.44 -0.31
N VAL A 246 17.75 -1.69 -0.57
CA VAL A 246 17.01 -1.12 -1.71
C VAL A 246 16.00 -0.11 -1.21
N PHE A 247 16.17 1.15 -1.59
CA PHE A 247 15.20 2.20 -1.32
C PHE A 247 14.11 2.18 -2.39
N LEU A 248 12.87 2.15 -1.92
CA LEU A 248 11.65 2.15 -2.73
C LEU A 248 10.95 3.48 -2.49
N ASP A 249 10.69 4.21 -3.56
CA ASP A 249 9.94 5.45 -3.50
C ASP A 249 8.95 5.50 -4.67
N SER A 250 7.80 6.16 -4.45
CA SER A 250 6.75 6.25 -5.46
C SER A 250 7.20 7.13 -6.62
N ALA A 251 7.83 8.28 -6.33
CA ALA A 251 8.37 9.16 -7.36
C ALA A 251 9.51 8.48 -8.12
N SER A 252 10.39 7.73 -7.43
CA SER A 252 11.48 7.01 -8.09
C SER A 252 11.04 5.92 -9.07
N GLN A 253 9.82 5.41 -8.89
CA GLN A 253 9.22 4.39 -9.74
C GLN A 253 8.18 4.95 -10.72
N LEU A 254 8.04 6.28 -10.84
CA LEU A 254 7.03 6.95 -11.67
C LEU A 254 5.58 6.61 -11.25
N ILE A 255 5.35 6.32 -9.97
CA ILE A 255 4.03 6.20 -9.36
C ILE A 255 3.64 7.60 -8.84
N THR A 256 3.11 8.42 -9.74
CA THR A 256 2.90 9.85 -9.52
C THR A 256 1.49 10.23 -9.08
N SER A 257 0.48 9.39 -9.32
CA SER A 257 -0.88 9.68 -8.86
C SER A 257 -1.02 9.33 -7.38
N GLU A 258 -1.69 10.22 -6.65
CA GLU A 258 -2.00 10.04 -5.22
C GLU A 258 -3.29 9.23 -5.00
N TYR A 259 -4.03 8.94 -6.07
CA TYR A 259 -5.35 8.33 -5.98
C TYR A 259 -5.32 6.89 -6.49
N LEU A 260 -5.84 5.97 -5.66
CA LEU A 260 -5.87 4.54 -5.94
C LEU A 260 -6.68 4.17 -7.19
N ASN A 261 -7.68 4.97 -7.55
CA ASN A 261 -8.49 4.77 -8.75
C ASN A 261 -7.71 5.01 -10.06
N SER A 262 -6.56 5.69 -10.03
CA SER A 262 -5.64 5.73 -11.18
C SER A 262 -4.99 4.36 -11.43
N TYR A 263 -4.83 3.55 -10.39
CA TYR A 263 -4.12 2.27 -10.48
C TYR A 263 -5.03 1.06 -10.39
N MET A 264 -6.33 1.26 -10.19
CA MET A 264 -7.31 0.19 -10.05
C MET A 264 -8.62 0.59 -10.74
N PHE A 265 -8.96 -0.11 -11.82
CA PHE A 265 -10.24 0.10 -12.49
C PHE A 265 -11.40 -0.24 -11.56
N PHE A 266 -12.46 0.58 -11.60
CA PHE A 266 -13.63 0.42 -10.76
C PHE A 266 -13.29 0.27 -9.27
N PHE A 267 -12.24 0.96 -8.81
CA PHE A 267 -11.71 0.83 -7.46
C PHE A 267 -12.79 0.88 -6.36
N SER A 268 -13.71 1.83 -6.44
CA SER A 268 -14.77 2.00 -5.44
C SER A 268 -15.74 0.81 -5.37
N TYR A 269 -15.89 0.05 -6.46
CA TYR A 269 -16.65 -1.20 -6.46
C TYR A 269 -15.82 -2.35 -5.85
N TYR A 270 -14.61 -2.56 -6.34
CA TYR A 270 -13.81 -3.75 -6.01
C TYR A 270 -13.08 -3.70 -4.67
N ILE A 271 -12.96 -2.54 -4.03
CA ILE A 271 -12.30 -2.42 -2.74
C ILE A 271 -12.88 -3.36 -1.67
N ASN A 272 -14.19 -3.64 -1.71
CA ASN A 272 -14.86 -4.55 -0.78
C ASN A 272 -14.59 -6.03 -1.09
N THR A 273 -14.04 -6.35 -2.26
CA THR A 273 -13.49 -7.68 -2.56
C THR A 273 -12.15 -7.86 -1.83
N PHE A 274 -11.28 -6.86 -1.90
CA PHE A 274 -9.97 -6.88 -1.24
C PHE A 274 -10.07 -6.81 0.29
N LEU A 275 -10.95 -5.97 0.81
CA LEU A 275 -11.00 -5.63 2.22
C LEU A 275 -12.34 -6.01 2.82
N SER A 276 -12.32 -6.58 4.03
CA SER A 276 -13.56 -6.74 4.81
C SER A 276 -14.22 -5.39 5.11
N SER A 277 -15.54 -5.37 5.26
CA SER A 277 -16.30 -4.17 5.64
C SER A 277 -15.76 -3.50 6.91
N LYS A 278 -15.29 -4.29 7.89
CA LYS A 278 -14.69 -3.78 9.13
C LYS A 278 -13.41 -2.97 8.90
N VAL A 279 -12.67 -3.26 7.82
CA VAL A 279 -11.43 -2.56 7.46
C VAL A 279 -11.73 -1.37 6.55
N SER A 280 -12.53 -1.56 5.50
CA SER A 280 -12.86 -0.49 4.53
C SER A 280 -13.71 0.63 5.15
N LYS A 281 -14.57 0.30 6.13
CA LYS A 281 -15.45 1.25 6.83
C LYS A 281 -14.71 2.47 7.40
N GLN A 282 -13.51 2.30 7.97
CA GLN A 282 -12.79 3.44 8.56
C GLN A 282 -12.28 4.43 7.50
N HIS A 283 -11.85 3.94 6.33
CA HIS A 283 -11.45 4.79 5.20
C HIS A 283 -12.65 5.49 4.58
N ARG A 284 -13.79 4.79 4.53
CA ARG A 284 -15.07 5.35 4.07
C ARG A 284 -15.55 6.46 4.98
N TYR A 285 -15.53 6.24 6.28
CA TYR A 285 -15.91 7.24 7.28
C TYR A 285 -15.04 8.48 7.23
N LYS A 286 -13.72 8.31 7.07
CA LYS A 286 -12.79 9.43 6.86
C LYS A 286 -13.12 10.22 5.58
N ALA A 287 -13.37 9.53 4.46
CA ALA A 287 -13.73 10.18 3.21
C ALA A 287 -15.04 10.97 3.32
N GLN A 288 -16.06 10.41 3.98
CA GLN A 288 -17.35 11.08 4.20
C GLN A 288 -17.19 12.36 5.02
N ASP A 289 -16.43 12.29 6.12
CA ASP A 289 -16.12 13.42 6.99
C ASP A 289 -15.35 14.53 6.24
N GLU A 290 -14.33 14.17 5.45
CA GLU A 290 -13.56 15.10 4.63
C GLU A 290 -14.40 15.76 3.53
N LEU A 291 -15.25 14.99 2.86
CA LEU A 291 -16.10 15.48 1.77
C LEU A 291 -17.12 16.50 2.26
N VAL A 292 -17.80 16.22 3.38
CA VAL A 292 -18.72 17.18 4.02
C VAL A 292 -17.95 18.41 4.50
N THR A 293 -16.80 18.21 5.16
CA THR A 293 -15.94 19.32 5.61
C THR A 293 -15.59 20.26 4.45
N PHE A 294 -15.14 19.72 3.33
CA PHE A 294 -14.79 20.48 2.13
C PHE A 294 -15.97 21.29 1.60
N VAL A 295 -17.13 20.65 1.43
CA VAL A 295 -18.31 21.29 0.85
C VAL A 295 -18.83 22.42 1.74
N PHE A 296 -18.85 22.22 3.07
CA PHE A 296 -19.29 23.23 4.01
C PHE A 296 -18.26 24.36 4.21
N ARG A 297 -16.96 24.09 3.99
CA ARG A 297 -15.93 25.14 3.89
C ARG A 297 -16.17 26.05 2.69
N LEU A 298 -16.47 25.48 1.52
CA LEU A 298 -16.87 26.27 0.35
C LEU A 298 -18.12 27.11 0.63
N TRP A 299 -19.13 26.50 1.27
CA TRP A 299 -20.34 27.22 1.67
C TRP A 299 -20.06 28.38 2.63
N GLY A 300 -19.26 28.15 3.66
CA GLY A 300 -18.85 29.18 4.62
C GLY A 300 -18.08 30.31 3.95
N ALA A 301 -17.17 29.99 3.03
CA ALA A 301 -16.45 31.00 2.24
C ALA A 301 -17.39 31.85 1.35
N SER A 302 -18.32 31.20 0.65
CA SER A 302 -19.29 31.87 -0.24
C SER A 302 -20.33 32.71 0.50
N ASN A 303 -20.60 32.41 1.77
CA ASN A 303 -21.62 33.12 2.57
C ASN A 303 -21.02 33.96 3.71
N HIS A 304 -19.69 34.14 3.73
CA HIS A 304 -18.98 34.85 4.79
C HIS A 304 -19.34 34.37 6.21
N THR A 305 -19.62 33.08 6.35
CA THR A 305 -20.04 32.40 7.59
C THR A 305 -18.96 31.42 8.01
N TYR A 306 -18.58 31.39 9.30
CA TYR A 306 -17.40 30.65 9.77
C TYR A 306 -17.65 30.02 11.15
N GLY A 307 -16.79 29.07 11.53
CA GLY A 307 -16.79 28.45 12.85
C GLY A 307 -18.13 27.79 13.20
N LYS A 308 -18.67 28.14 14.38
CA LYS A 308 -19.89 27.56 14.97
C LYS A 308 -21.10 27.61 14.05
N ASP A 309 -21.25 28.68 13.27
CA ASP A 309 -22.41 28.84 12.40
C ASP A 309 -22.38 27.84 11.24
N VAL A 310 -21.19 27.50 10.73
CA VAL A 310 -21.03 26.44 9.74
C VAL A 310 -21.31 25.07 10.35
N VAL A 311 -20.82 24.83 11.57
CA VAL A 311 -21.11 23.58 12.29
C VAL A 311 -22.61 23.41 12.54
N ALA A 312 -23.32 24.48 12.90
CA ALA A 312 -24.77 24.46 13.05
C ALA A 312 -25.47 24.08 11.73
N ALA A 313 -25.00 24.62 10.60
CA ALA A 313 -25.50 24.25 9.28
C ALA A 313 -25.22 22.78 8.92
N VAL A 314 -24.04 22.26 9.25
CA VAL A 314 -23.69 20.83 9.05
C VAL A 314 -24.64 19.95 9.86
N LYS A 315 -24.77 20.20 11.18
CA LYS A 315 -25.62 19.42 12.08
C LYS A 315 -27.09 19.45 11.69
N LYS A 316 -27.57 20.55 11.12
CA LYS A 316 -28.94 20.67 10.60
C LYS A 316 -29.16 19.90 9.29
N SER A 317 -28.09 19.67 8.51
CA SER A 317 -28.18 19.09 7.18
C SER A 317 -27.98 17.58 7.15
N LEU A 318 -27.31 17.01 8.16
CA LEU A 318 -27.05 15.58 8.32
C LEU A 318 -28.06 14.91 9.25
N ASP A 319 -28.37 13.64 9.01
CA ASP A 319 -29.06 12.80 9.97
C ASP A 319 -28.09 12.38 11.08
N GLY A 320 -28.37 12.81 12.31
CA GLY A 320 -27.54 12.49 13.47
C GLY A 320 -27.35 10.99 13.70
N ASN A 321 -28.35 10.15 13.41
CA ASN A 321 -28.27 8.70 13.62
C ASN A 321 -27.32 8.04 12.62
N LEU A 322 -27.32 8.50 11.36
CA LEU A 322 -26.44 7.99 10.31
C LEU A 322 -25.03 8.59 10.39
N ALA A 323 -24.93 9.86 10.78
CA ALA A 323 -23.67 10.60 10.77
C ALA A 323 -22.82 10.40 12.03
N GLN A 324 -23.40 10.04 13.18
CA GLN A 324 -22.70 9.98 14.47
C GLN A 324 -21.40 9.15 14.44
N ALA A 325 -21.41 8.05 13.67
CA ALA A 325 -20.30 7.12 13.61
C ALA A 325 -19.07 7.69 12.86
N TRP A 326 -19.27 8.59 11.90
CA TRP A 326 -18.22 9.07 11.00
C TRP A 326 -17.97 10.58 11.06
N ALA A 327 -18.96 11.40 11.39
CA ALA A 327 -18.81 12.85 11.52
C ALA A 327 -17.90 13.17 12.70
N LYS A 328 -16.68 13.65 12.43
CA LYS A 328 -15.68 14.00 13.45
C LYS A 328 -15.13 15.39 13.19
N THR A 329 -14.49 15.61 12.06
CA THR A 329 -13.88 16.89 11.69
C THR A 329 -14.93 17.89 11.23
N CYS A 330 -15.97 17.43 10.52
CA CYS A 330 -17.02 18.29 9.98
C CYS A 330 -17.95 18.91 11.04
N ILE A 331 -17.77 18.54 12.32
CA ILE A 331 -18.52 19.07 13.46
C ILE A 331 -17.66 19.85 14.45
N LEU A 332 -16.40 20.16 14.11
CA LEU A 332 -15.49 20.98 14.92
C LEU A 332 -15.44 22.42 14.41
N ASP A 333 -15.57 23.40 15.31
CA ASP A 333 -15.56 24.82 14.95
C ASP A 333 -14.25 25.25 14.27
N ALA A 334 -13.11 24.77 14.79
CA ALA A 334 -11.77 25.08 14.26
C ALA A 334 -11.59 24.65 12.78
N THR A 335 -12.33 23.64 12.35
CA THR A 335 -12.33 23.18 10.95
C THR A 335 -12.81 24.27 9.99
N PHE A 336 -13.69 25.16 10.44
CA PHE A 336 -14.37 26.16 9.61
C PHE A 336 -13.90 27.59 9.88
N GLU A 337 -12.67 27.76 10.36
CA GLU A 337 -12.04 29.07 10.41
C GLU A 337 -11.98 29.73 9.03
N LYS A 338 -11.98 31.08 9.01
CA LYS A 338 -12.01 31.87 7.78
C LYS A 338 -10.94 31.49 6.77
N HIS A 339 -9.73 31.20 7.24
CA HIS A 339 -8.61 30.81 6.37
C HIS A 339 -8.85 29.43 5.73
N ASN A 340 -9.33 28.45 6.50
CA ASN A 340 -9.66 27.10 6.05
C ASN A 340 -10.83 27.06 5.07
N CYS A 341 -11.86 27.90 5.29
CA CYS A 341 -12.96 28.02 4.35
C CYS A 341 -12.47 28.60 3.01
N ARG A 342 -11.61 29.63 3.05
CA ARG A 342 -11.06 30.27 1.85
C ARG A 342 -10.11 29.37 1.07
N SER A 343 -9.35 28.49 1.73
CA SER A 343 -8.44 27.56 1.05
C SER A 343 -9.17 26.44 0.30
N ALA A 344 -10.46 26.17 0.60
CA ALA A 344 -11.24 25.17 -0.12
C ALA A 344 -11.45 25.47 -1.62
N ARG A 345 -11.21 26.72 -2.06
CA ARG A 345 -11.25 27.08 -3.49
C ARG A 345 -10.02 26.60 -4.29
N GLN A 346 -8.99 26.10 -3.62
CA GLN A 346 -7.76 25.65 -4.28
C GLN A 346 -8.02 24.41 -5.14
N ASP A 347 -7.37 24.35 -6.30
CA ASP A 347 -7.56 23.27 -7.28
C ASP A 347 -7.31 21.89 -6.69
N ALA A 348 -6.25 21.73 -5.89
CA ALA A 348 -5.93 20.46 -5.22
C ALA A 348 -7.06 20.02 -4.27
N ALA A 349 -7.67 20.96 -3.54
CA ALA A 349 -8.76 20.66 -2.62
C ALA A 349 -10.05 20.26 -3.36
N ILE A 350 -10.38 20.96 -4.46
CA ILE A 350 -11.51 20.61 -5.31
C ILE A 350 -11.28 19.24 -5.96
N HIS A 351 -10.08 19.00 -6.51
CA HIS A 351 -9.72 17.73 -7.12
C HIS A 351 -9.84 16.58 -6.12
N HIS A 352 -9.27 16.72 -4.92
CA HIS A 352 -9.40 15.72 -3.86
C HIS A 352 -10.86 15.41 -3.52
N ALA A 353 -11.70 16.44 -3.38
CA ALA A 353 -13.12 16.25 -3.13
C ALA A 353 -13.84 15.51 -4.27
N VAL A 354 -13.48 15.79 -5.53
CA VAL A 354 -14.00 15.05 -6.70
C VAL A 354 -13.62 13.57 -6.62
N GLN A 355 -12.38 13.27 -6.24
CA GLN A 355 -11.90 11.89 -6.10
C GLN A 355 -12.63 11.16 -4.97
N LEU A 356 -12.83 11.80 -3.81
CA LEU A 356 -13.62 11.25 -2.71
C LEU A 356 -15.09 11.05 -3.07
N ALA A 357 -15.67 11.93 -3.90
CA ALA A 357 -17.05 11.78 -4.35
C ALA A 357 -17.23 10.59 -5.32
N ASP A 358 -16.22 10.28 -6.14
CA ASP A 358 -16.25 9.15 -7.07
C ASP A 358 -15.88 7.82 -6.40
N SER A 359 -14.97 7.88 -5.42
CA SER A 359 -14.47 6.75 -4.63
C SER A 359 -14.24 7.17 -3.18
N PRO A 360 -15.23 6.98 -2.28
CA PRO A 360 -15.18 7.51 -0.92
C PRO A 360 -14.35 6.61 -0.01
N PHE A 361 -13.05 6.54 -0.26
CA PHE A 361 -12.09 5.81 0.56
C PHE A 361 -10.81 6.63 0.68
N ALA A 362 -10.63 7.30 1.81
CA ALA A 362 -9.50 8.19 2.05
C ALA A 362 -8.35 7.45 2.76
N LEU A 363 -7.11 7.75 2.37
CA LEU A 363 -5.91 7.35 3.11
C LEU A 363 -5.88 8.04 4.47
N PHE A 364 -5.29 7.41 5.49
CA PHE A 364 -5.09 8.07 6.78
C PHE A 364 -3.99 9.12 6.72
N HIS A 365 -2.92 8.82 5.98
CA HIS A 365 -1.81 9.72 5.74
C HIS A 365 -1.95 10.34 4.34
N GLN A 366 -1.93 11.67 4.27
CA GLN A 366 -1.76 12.38 2.99
C GLN A 366 -0.26 12.59 2.79
N GLY A 367 0.28 12.09 1.68
CA GLY A 367 1.68 12.22 1.31
C GLY A 367 1.84 12.30 -0.21
N ASP A 368 3.05 12.59 -0.66
CA ASP A 368 3.41 12.75 -2.08
C ASP A 368 3.43 11.36 -2.76
N GLY A 369 2.24 10.79 -2.99
CA GLY A 369 2.03 9.52 -3.69
C GLY A 369 1.66 8.32 -2.81
N LEU A 370 1.51 7.16 -3.47
CA LEU A 370 1.10 5.90 -2.85
C LEU A 370 2.31 5.05 -2.43
N ALA A 371 2.84 5.30 -1.23
CA ALA A 371 4.06 4.63 -0.75
C ALA A 371 3.92 3.10 -0.71
N GLY A 372 2.74 2.57 -0.36
CA GLY A 372 2.46 1.15 -0.41
C GLY A 372 2.70 0.58 -1.81
N PHE A 373 2.28 1.28 -2.86
CA PHE A 373 2.36 0.78 -4.24
C PHE A 373 3.79 0.71 -4.79
N ALA A 374 4.72 1.50 -4.23
CA ALA A 374 6.16 1.38 -4.49
C ALA A 374 6.73 -0.02 -4.16
N ARG A 375 6.00 -0.85 -3.42
CA ARG A 375 6.42 -2.20 -3.00
C ARG A 375 5.83 -3.32 -3.86
N LEU A 376 4.97 -3.02 -4.83
CA LEU A 376 4.34 -4.04 -5.69
C LEU A 376 5.36 -4.81 -6.54
N SER A 377 6.51 -4.20 -6.81
CA SER A 377 7.62 -4.74 -7.60
C SER A 377 8.58 -5.62 -6.79
N VAL A 378 8.39 -5.78 -5.47
CA VAL A 378 9.27 -6.61 -4.62
C VAL A 378 8.49 -7.66 -3.83
N GLY A 379 9.22 -8.56 -3.16
CA GLY A 379 8.64 -9.59 -2.31
C GLY A 379 8.51 -10.95 -2.99
N PRO A 380 7.87 -11.92 -2.31
CA PRO A 380 7.82 -13.29 -2.78
C PRO A 380 7.12 -13.37 -4.14
N ALA A 381 7.73 -14.12 -5.06
CA ALA A 381 7.22 -14.36 -6.42
C ALA A 381 7.04 -13.10 -7.29
N ALA A 382 7.65 -11.97 -6.95
CA ALA A 382 7.74 -10.80 -7.85
C ALA A 382 8.81 -11.01 -8.96
N THR A 383 8.72 -12.14 -9.67
CA THR A 383 9.75 -12.59 -10.64
C THR A 383 9.90 -11.69 -11.86
N LEU A 384 8.86 -10.91 -12.18
CA LEU A 384 8.85 -9.95 -13.28
C LEU A 384 9.48 -8.59 -12.93
N ALA A 385 9.85 -8.34 -11.67
CA ALA A 385 10.42 -7.07 -11.23
C ALA A 385 11.60 -6.64 -12.12
N LYS A 386 12.53 -7.58 -12.37
CA LYS A 386 13.73 -7.43 -13.21
C LYS A 386 13.47 -7.13 -14.69
N SER A 387 12.25 -7.35 -15.18
CA SER A 387 11.89 -7.01 -16.56
C SER A 387 11.55 -5.52 -16.72
N TYR A 388 11.20 -4.86 -15.63
CA TYR A 388 10.51 -3.57 -15.65
C TYR A 388 11.12 -2.52 -14.75
N HIS A 389 11.87 -2.96 -13.75
CA HIS A 389 12.58 -2.12 -12.81
C HIS A 389 14.05 -2.49 -12.77
N PHE A 390 14.82 -1.55 -12.29
CA PHE A 390 16.24 -1.64 -12.10
C PHE A 390 16.57 -1.16 -10.69
N ALA A 391 17.23 -2.01 -9.89
CA ALA A 391 17.78 -1.60 -8.61
C ALA A 391 19.14 -0.94 -8.88
N ALA A 392 19.15 0.38 -9.07
CA ALA A 392 20.35 1.13 -9.43
C ALA A 392 21.35 1.14 -8.26
N PRO A 393 22.52 0.51 -8.38
CA PRO A 393 23.50 0.52 -7.31
C PRO A 393 24.13 1.91 -7.20
N VAL A 394 24.07 2.49 -6.00
CA VAL A 394 24.44 3.88 -5.73
C VAL A 394 25.27 4.01 -4.45
N ARG A 395 26.23 4.91 -4.47
CA ARG A 395 26.78 5.51 -3.26
C ARG A 395 25.95 6.74 -2.92
N ILE A 396 25.45 6.81 -1.69
CA ILE A 396 24.70 7.96 -1.19
C ILE A 396 25.65 8.81 -0.35
N ASP A 397 25.75 10.09 -0.69
CA ASP A 397 26.40 11.09 0.14
C ASP A 397 25.31 11.90 0.85
N PHE A 398 24.96 11.49 2.07
CA PHE A 398 23.90 12.12 2.85
C PHE A 398 24.26 13.55 3.29
N LYS A 399 25.55 13.85 3.47
CA LYS A 399 26.02 15.20 3.84
C LYS A 399 26.03 16.13 2.64
N GLY A 400 26.55 15.63 1.51
CA GLY A 400 26.53 16.34 0.22
C GLY A 400 25.16 16.33 -0.47
N LYS A 401 24.20 15.57 0.05
CA LYS A 401 22.84 15.36 -0.49
C LYS A 401 22.83 14.89 -1.95
N GLN A 402 23.72 13.98 -2.28
CA GLN A 402 23.95 13.51 -3.65
C GLN A 402 23.92 11.99 -3.75
N LEU A 403 23.54 11.49 -4.91
CA LEU A 403 23.66 10.10 -5.32
C LEU A 403 24.77 9.95 -6.36
N ARG A 404 25.48 8.84 -6.35
CA ARG A 404 26.47 8.50 -7.39
C ARG A 404 26.28 7.04 -7.81
N PRO A 405 25.92 6.76 -9.07
CA PRO A 405 25.93 5.39 -9.58
C PRO A 405 27.28 4.72 -9.35
N SER A 406 27.29 3.51 -8.77
CA SER A 406 28.54 2.78 -8.53
C SER A 406 28.32 1.28 -8.47
N THR A 407 29.26 0.48 -8.97
CA THR A 407 29.18 -0.99 -8.90
C THR A 407 29.55 -1.56 -7.54
N ALA A 408 30.33 -0.84 -6.73
CA ALA A 408 30.70 -1.23 -5.36
C ALA A 408 29.75 -0.57 -4.35
N ALA A 409 28.45 -0.87 -4.45
CA ALA A 409 27.42 -0.20 -3.66
C ALA A 409 26.66 -1.16 -2.73
N THR A 410 26.44 -0.71 -1.50
CA THR A 410 25.53 -1.35 -0.54
C THR A 410 24.09 -0.88 -0.77
N CYS A 411 23.93 0.40 -1.11
CA CYS A 411 22.64 1.03 -1.33
C CYS A 411 22.22 0.95 -2.80
N HIS A 412 20.92 0.80 -3.02
CA HIS A 412 20.31 0.76 -4.34
C HIS A 412 19.05 1.62 -4.34
N ILE A 413 18.75 2.30 -5.44
CA ILE A 413 17.46 2.99 -5.65
C ILE A 413 16.66 2.21 -6.69
N MET A 414 15.42 1.87 -6.37
CA MET A 414 14.52 1.27 -7.36
C MET A 414 14.04 2.32 -8.36
N ILE A 415 14.34 2.08 -9.63
CA ILE A 415 13.93 2.93 -10.75
C ILE A 415 13.27 2.09 -11.85
N PRO A 416 12.46 2.70 -12.74
CA PRO A 416 12.01 2.03 -13.96
C PRO A 416 13.20 1.55 -14.81
N SER A 417 12.98 0.52 -15.63
CA SER A 417 13.89 0.14 -16.71
C SER A 417 13.78 1.12 -17.89
N LYS A 418 14.82 1.16 -18.75
CA LYS A 418 14.81 2.01 -19.95
C LYS A 418 13.57 1.74 -20.80
N GLY A 419 12.88 2.81 -21.22
CA GLY A 419 11.67 2.74 -22.05
C GLY A 419 10.37 2.55 -21.27
N GLN A 420 10.42 2.46 -19.94
CA GLN A 420 9.26 2.54 -19.07
C GLN A 420 8.98 4.01 -18.71
N ASP A 421 7.81 4.51 -19.09
CA ASP A 421 7.30 5.85 -18.79
C ASP A 421 6.13 5.74 -17.78
N ALA A 422 5.67 6.88 -17.25
CA ALA A 422 4.61 6.89 -16.25
C ALA A 422 3.32 6.17 -16.72
N PRO A 423 2.81 6.39 -17.96
CA PRO A 423 1.65 5.64 -18.45
C PRO A 423 1.86 4.12 -18.51
N LYS A 424 3.05 3.64 -18.90
CA LYS A 424 3.35 2.20 -18.89
C LYS A 424 3.42 1.62 -17.48
N ILE A 425 3.96 2.38 -16.53
CA ILE A 425 3.99 1.97 -15.11
C ILE A 425 2.56 1.92 -14.55
N GLU A 426 1.73 2.92 -14.84
CA GLU A 426 0.32 2.96 -14.45
C GLU A 426 -0.44 1.76 -15.01
N ASN A 427 -0.40 1.53 -16.33
CA ASN A 427 -1.06 0.40 -16.98
C ASN A 427 -0.59 -0.95 -16.44
N ARG A 428 0.70 -1.10 -16.13
CA ARG A 428 1.23 -2.31 -15.51
C ARG A 428 0.70 -2.50 -14.09
N THR A 429 0.67 -1.43 -13.31
CA THR A 429 0.15 -1.45 -11.95
C THR A 429 -1.33 -1.83 -11.95
N GLN A 430 -2.11 -1.26 -12.87
CA GLN A 430 -3.49 -1.66 -13.13
C GLN A 430 -3.58 -3.15 -13.48
N GLY A 431 -2.81 -3.64 -14.45
CA GLY A 431 -2.82 -5.05 -14.84
C GLY A 431 -2.47 -5.99 -13.69
N LEU A 432 -1.49 -5.63 -12.86
CA LEU A 432 -1.13 -6.39 -11.66
C LEU A 432 -2.27 -6.41 -10.64
N MET A 433 -2.84 -5.25 -10.32
CA MET A 433 -3.92 -5.17 -9.34
C MET A 433 -5.20 -5.87 -9.82
N MET A 434 -5.48 -5.86 -11.13
CA MET A 434 -6.58 -6.64 -11.72
C MET A 434 -6.32 -8.15 -11.65
N ALA A 435 -5.09 -8.61 -11.86
CA ALA A 435 -4.75 -10.02 -11.68
C ALA A 435 -4.92 -10.45 -10.21
N VAL A 436 -4.49 -9.62 -9.25
CA VAL A 436 -4.71 -9.88 -7.82
C VAL A 436 -6.21 -9.87 -7.49
N LEU A 437 -6.97 -8.91 -8.03
CA LEU A 437 -8.42 -8.85 -7.86
C LEU A 437 -9.08 -10.15 -8.30
N GLU A 438 -8.72 -10.66 -9.47
CA GLU A 438 -9.32 -11.90 -9.99
C GLU A 438 -9.01 -13.09 -9.08
N CYS A 439 -7.77 -13.23 -8.60
CA CYS A 439 -7.41 -14.25 -7.61
C CYS A 439 -8.27 -14.14 -6.34
N VAL A 440 -8.47 -12.94 -5.81
CA VAL A 440 -9.29 -12.75 -4.60
C VAL A 440 -10.78 -12.99 -4.91
N ARG A 441 -11.28 -12.56 -6.06
CA ARG A 441 -12.68 -12.73 -6.48
C ARG A 441 -13.04 -14.21 -6.65
N GLN A 442 -12.11 -15.03 -7.15
CA GLN A 442 -12.32 -16.48 -7.26
C GLN A 442 -12.48 -17.16 -5.89
N GLU A 443 -11.90 -16.59 -4.84
CA GLU A 443 -12.04 -17.09 -3.46
C GLU A 443 -13.23 -16.48 -2.72
N LYS A 444 -13.52 -15.19 -2.95
CA LYS A 444 -14.46 -14.40 -2.13
C LYS A 444 -15.77 -14.07 -2.84
N GLY A 445 -15.85 -14.24 -4.15
CA GLY A 445 -16.97 -13.77 -4.96
C GLY A 445 -16.93 -12.26 -5.23
N ASN A 446 -18.05 -11.76 -5.75
CA ASN A 446 -18.24 -10.34 -6.04
C ASN A 446 -18.45 -9.53 -4.75
N PRO A 447 -18.12 -8.23 -4.76
CA PRO A 447 -18.29 -7.39 -3.57
C PRO A 447 -19.77 -7.22 -3.24
N GLU A 448 -20.11 -7.32 -1.96
CA GLU A 448 -21.44 -6.98 -1.43
C GLU A 448 -21.40 -5.60 -0.78
N VAL A 449 -22.37 -4.76 -1.11
CA VAL A 449 -22.53 -3.42 -0.51
C VAL A 449 -23.87 -3.36 0.21
N GLY A 450 -23.84 -3.02 1.51
CA GLY A 450 -25.00 -3.07 2.39
C GLY A 450 -25.98 -1.90 2.23
N GLY A 451 -27.18 -2.06 2.79
CA GLY A 451 -28.20 -1.00 2.82
C GLY A 451 -27.80 0.21 3.65
N LEU A 452 -27.05 0.01 4.74
CA LEU A 452 -26.57 1.11 5.58
C LEU A 452 -25.63 2.04 4.80
N GLU A 453 -24.69 1.49 4.02
CA GLU A 453 -23.80 2.28 3.15
C GLU A 453 -24.61 3.17 2.19
N LYS A 454 -25.70 2.62 1.65
CA LYS A 454 -26.58 3.33 0.72
C LYS A 454 -27.27 4.50 1.39
N ASP A 455 -27.80 4.31 2.59
CA ASP A 455 -28.53 5.35 3.32
C ASP A 455 -27.59 6.43 3.87
N GLU A 456 -26.43 6.05 4.43
CA GLU A 456 -25.37 6.99 4.82
C GLU A 456 -24.92 7.86 3.63
N TRP A 457 -24.78 7.28 2.43
CA TRP A 457 -24.40 8.03 1.24
C TRP A 457 -25.48 8.98 0.75
N LYS A 458 -26.75 8.56 0.73
CA LYS A 458 -27.87 9.45 0.35
C LYS A 458 -27.96 10.68 1.25
N ASP A 459 -27.81 10.48 2.56
CA ASP A 459 -27.84 11.58 3.53
C ASP A 459 -26.67 12.55 3.31
N LEU A 460 -25.45 12.01 3.11
CA LEU A 460 -24.29 12.82 2.76
C LEU A 460 -24.51 13.63 1.47
N VAL A 461 -24.96 12.98 0.39
CA VAL A 461 -25.20 13.65 -0.89
C VAL A 461 -26.23 14.76 -0.74
N LYS A 462 -27.32 14.52 -0.01
CA LYS A 462 -28.33 15.52 0.31
C LYS A 462 -27.72 16.73 1.02
N ALA A 463 -26.92 16.52 2.07
CA ALA A 463 -26.26 17.59 2.81
C ALA A 463 -25.26 18.38 1.94
N CYS A 464 -24.45 17.69 1.15
CA CYS A 464 -23.49 18.31 0.25
C CYS A 464 -24.19 19.15 -0.83
N LEU A 465 -25.24 18.62 -1.46
CA LEU A 465 -25.99 19.36 -2.49
C LEU A 465 -26.74 20.56 -1.90
N TRP A 466 -27.25 20.47 -0.67
CA TRP A 466 -27.84 21.60 0.05
C TRP A 466 -26.86 22.77 0.18
N ALA A 467 -25.61 22.47 0.55
CA ALA A 467 -24.55 23.47 0.72
C ALA A 467 -24.10 24.03 -0.64
N LEU A 468 -23.79 23.17 -1.61
CA LEU A 468 -23.36 23.59 -2.96
C LEU A 468 -24.42 24.45 -3.68
N ASN A 469 -25.71 24.14 -3.51
CA ASN A 469 -26.78 24.97 -4.08
C ASN A 469 -26.79 26.39 -3.52
N ARG A 470 -26.42 26.58 -2.24
CA ARG A 470 -26.31 27.90 -1.61
C ARG A 470 -25.02 28.66 -1.95
N CYS A 471 -24.09 28.02 -2.64
CA CYS A 471 -22.90 28.67 -3.20
C CYS A 471 -23.15 29.24 -4.61
N LYS A 472 -24.25 28.86 -5.28
CA LYS A 472 -24.54 29.30 -6.66
C LYS A 472 -24.59 30.83 -6.75
N GLY A 473 -23.89 31.38 -7.75
CA GLY A 473 -23.78 32.83 -7.97
C GLY A 473 -22.84 33.56 -7.01
N LYS A 474 -22.26 32.89 -6.01
CA LYS A 474 -21.38 33.48 -4.99
C LYS A 474 -19.92 33.02 -5.09
N MET A 475 -19.65 32.06 -5.97
CA MET A 475 -18.30 31.57 -6.25
C MET A 475 -17.71 32.30 -7.45
N PRO A 476 -16.38 32.50 -7.50
CA PRO A 476 -15.68 32.84 -8.74
C PRO A 476 -16.02 31.83 -9.85
N LYS A 477 -16.10 32.30 -11.10
CA LYS A 477 -16.57 31.49 -12.23
C LYS A 477 -15.71 30.23 -12.43
N ASP A 478 -14.40 30.38 -12.38
CA ASP A 478 -13.42 29.30 -12.48
C ASP A 478 -13.59 28.24 -11.39
N VAL A 479 -13.89 28.65 -10.15
CA VAL A 479 -14.18 27.74 -9.04
C VAL A 479 -15.52 27.04 -9.26
N ALA A 480 -16.55 27.77 -9.69
CA ALA A 480 -17.88 27.22 -9.94
C ALA A 480 -17.86 26.13 -11.03
N ASP A 481 -17.09 26.36 -12.11
CA ASP A 481 -16.92 25.40 -13.19
C ASP A 481 -16.25 24.10 -12.71
N LYS A 482 -15.23 24.20 -11.84
CA LYS A 482 -14.56 23.03 -11.24
C LYS A 482 -15.47 22.29 -10.25
N VAL A 483 -16.20 23.01 -9.41
CA VAL A 483 -17.15 22.45 -8.43
C VAL A 483 -18.33 21.73 -9.11
N LYS A 484 -18.63 22.06 -10.38
CA LYS A 484 -19.61 21.30 -11.17
C LYS A 484 -19.23 19.83 -11.33
N PHE A 485 -17.94 19.51 -11.47
CA PHE A 485 -17.47 18.12 -11.54
C PHE A 485 -17.74 17.37 -10.24
N LEU A 486 -17.50 18.02 -9.09
CA LEU A 486 -17.82 17.45 -7.78
C LEU A 486 -19.31 17.13 -7.67
N ARG A 487 -20.18 18.08 -8.05
CA ARG A 487 -21.62 17.87 -8.07
C ARG A 487 -22.01 16.66 -8.93
N ASN A 488 -21.44 16.55 -10.13
CA ASN A 488 -21.73 15.44 -11.04
C ASN A 488 -21.30 14.09 -10.42
N LYS A 489 -20.16 14.04 -9.72
CA LYS A 489 -19.71 12.81 -9.03
C LYS A 489 -20.58 12.45 -7.84
N LEU A 490 -21.06 13.41 -7.05
CA LEU A 490 -22.02 13.15 -5.97
C LEU A 490 -23.34 12.57 -6.53
N GLU A 491 -23.87 13.16 -7.59
CA GLU A 491 -25.18 12.77 -8.15
C GLU A 491 -25.13 11.49 -9.02
N GLY A 492 -23.99 11.19 -9.65
CA GLY A 492 -23.89 10.13 -10.66
C GLY A 492 -22.49 9.55 -10.87
N GLY A 493 -21.58 9.75 -9.92
CA GLY A 493 -20.25 9.13 -9.92
C GLY A 493 -20.32 7.62 -9.73
N LEU A 494 -19.16 6.97 -9.85
CA LEU A 494 -19.06 5.51 -9.81
C LEU A 494 -19.65 4.94 -8.51
N TRP A 495 -19.34 5.54 -7.36
CA TRP A 495 -19.88 5.07 -6.09
C TRP A 495 -21.42 5.16 -5.99
N SER A 496 -22.02 6.23 -6.50
CA SER A 496 -23.49 6.36 -6.59
C SER A 496 -24.11 5.27 -7.47
N PHE A 497 -23.41 4.86 -8.53
CA PHE A 497 -23.81 3.74 -9.37
C PHE A 497 -23.71 2.41 -8.64
N VAL A 498 -22.58 2.16 -7.95
CA VAL A 498 -22.35 0.96 -7.12
C VAL A 498 -23.44 0.78 -6.07
N LEU A 499 -23.91 1.87 -5.46
CA LEU A 499 -24.98 1.85 -4.46
C LEU A 499 -26.40 1.75 -5.05
N GLY A 500 -26.55 1.82 -6.38
CA GLY A 500 -27.85 1.86 -7.04
C GLY A 500 -28.70 3.05 -6.58
N VAL A 501 -28.09 4.24 -6.46
CA VAL A 501 -28.77 5.49 -6.09
C VAL A 501 -28.85 6.51 -7.23
N VAL A 502 -28.32 6.17 -8.41
CA VAL A 502 -28.41 7.03 -9.60
C VAL A 502 -29.87 7.07 -10.08
N PRO A 503 -30.46 8.26 -10.29
CA PRO A 503 -31.79 8.39 -10.88
C PRO A 503 -31.86 7.70 -12.25
N LYS A 504 -32.95 6.96 -12.52
CA LYS A 504 -33.14 6.17 -13.76
C LYS A 504 -32.93 6.99 -15.05
N ASP A 505 -33.25 8.28 -15.01
CA ASP A 505 -33.14 9.17 -16.18
C ASP A 505 -31.70 9.61 -16.47
N LYS A 506 -30.81 9.61 -15.46
CA LYS A 506 -29.38 9.96 -15.61
C LYS A 506 -28.49 8.74 -15.88
N ALA A 507 -28.99 7.53 -15.65
CA ALA A 507 -28.25 6.29 -15.86
C ALA A 507 -27.86 6.04 -17.34
N LYS A 508 -28.59 6.64 -18.29
CA LYS A 508 -28.37 6.44 -19.74
C LYS A 508 -27.32 7.37 -20.37
N GLY A 509 -26.89 8.45 -19.70
CA GLY A 509 -26.13 9.52 -20.35
C GLY A 509 -24.83 9.99 -19.67
N THR A 510 -24.47 9.44 -18.50
CA THR A 510 -23.38 10.02 -17.66
C THR A 510 -22.09 9.20 -17.68
N VAL A 511 -22.06 8.09 -18.40
CA VAL A 511 -20.87 7.23 -18.46
C VAL A 511 -20.08 7.53 -19.73
N ASN A 512 -18.84 7.99 -19.58
CA ASN A 512 -17.85 8.02 -20.66
C ASN A 512 -17.94 6.70 -21.46
N THR A 513 -18.02 6.77 -22.78
CA THR A 513 -18.33 5.63 -23.68
C THR A 513 -17.41 4.42 -23.53
N GLN A 514 -16.24 4.55 -22.90
CA GLN A 514 -15.39 3.41 -22.50
C GLN A 514 -15.83 2.68 -21.23
N ALA A 515 -16.43 3.36 -20.25
CA ALA A 515 -17.00 2.72 -19.07
C ALA A 515 -18.39 2.14 -19.38
N ALA A 516 -19.17 2.73 -20.28
CA ALA A 516 -20.48 2.20 -20.67
C ALA A 516 -20.38 0.82 -21.37
N ALA A 517 -19.34 0.61 -22.19
CA ALA A 517 -19.07 -0.65 -22.86
C ALA A 517 -18.61 -1.80 -21.94
N VAL A 518 -18.16 -1.48 -20.72
CA VAL A 518 -17.75 -2.46 -19.68
C VAL A 518 -18.85 -2.67 -18.63
N ILE A 519 -19.88 -1.82 -18.61
CA ILE A 519 -20.95 -1.85 -17.61
C ILE A 519 -22.09 -2.80 -17.99
N ASP A 520 -22.39 -3.02 -19.27
CA ASP A 520 -23.37 -4.04 -19.68
C ASP A 520 -22.95 -5.45 -19.19
N PRO A 521 -21.65 -5.83 -19.26
CA PRO A 521 -21.13 -7.02 -18.58
C PRO A 521 -21.20 -7.01 -17.05
N ILE A 522 -21.18 -5.87 -16.35
CA ILE A 522 -21.29 -5.87 -14.86
C ILE A 522 -22.75 -6.11 -14.45
N SER A 523 -23.72 -5.59 -15.20
CA SER A 523 -25.14 -5.91 -15.03
C SER A 523 -25.52 -7.31 -15.53
N GLN A 524 -24.84 -7.83 -16.57
CA GLN A 524 -25.08 -9.17 -17.11
C GLN A 524 -24.28 -10.29 -16.40
N ALA A 525 -23.07 -10.03 -15.88
CA ALA A 525 -22.28 -11.00 -15.10
C ALA A 525 -22.84 -11.23 -13.68
N ALA A 526 -23.73 -10.36 -13.21
CA ALA A 526 -24.60 -10.66 -12.07
C ALA A 526 -25.66 -11.73 -12.41
N ALA A 527 -25.89 -12.04 -13.69
CA ALA A 527 -26.93 -12.92 -14.19
C ALA A 527 -26.45 -14.09 -15.09
N ALA A 528 -25.20 -14.11 -15.56
CA ALA A 528 -24.68 -15.15 -16.47
C ALA A 528 -23.31 -15.71 -16.04
N GLN A 529 -23.19 -17.04 -16.04
CA GLN A 529 -21.91 -17.75 -15.94
C GLN A 529 -21.09 -17.50 -17.23
N GLU A 530 -20.03 -16.69 -17.14
CA GLU A 530 -19.07 -16.53 -18.24
C GLU A 530 -17.88 -17.52 -18.15
N PRO A 531 -17.31 -17.92 -19.30
CA PRO A 531 -16.25 -18.92 -19.37
C PRO A 531 -14.93 -18.40 -18.79
N MET A 532 -14.26 -19.23 -17.99
CA MET A 532 -12.98 -18.97 -17.35
C MET A 532 -11.95 -18.40 -18.34
N ARG A 533 -11.40 -17.22 -18.04
CA ARG A 533 -10.13 -16.77 -18.64
C ARG A 533 -8.99 -17.07 -17.67
N THR A 534 -8.03 -17.87 -18.14
CA THR A 534 -6.85 -18.26 -17.38
C THR A 534 -5.87 -17.09 -17.28
N TYR A 535 -5.88 -16.38 -16.16
CA TYR A 535 -4.81 -15.42 -15.81
C TYR A 535 -3.72 -16.16 -15.04
N GLY A 536 -2.83 -16.83 -15.78
CA GLY A 536 -1.69 -17.52 -15.19
C GLY A 536 -0.60 -16.55 -14.74
N PHE A 537 -0.21 -16.61 -13.46
CA PHE A 537 1.06 -16.05 -13.01
C PHE A 537 2.21 -16.88 -13.58
N GLY A 538 2.74 -16.46 -14.72
CA GLY A 538 4.00 -16.95 -15.26
C GLY A 538 3.90 -18.20 -16.13
N GLN A 539 3.66 -18.01 -17.43
CA GLN A 539 4.17 -18.91 -18.45
C GLN A 539 4.77 -18.12 -19.62
N GLY A 540 6.10 -18.11 -19.69
CA GLY A 540 6.90 -17.85 -20.89
C GLY A 540 7.01 -16.40 -21.39
N PRO A 541 8.21 -15.95 -21.80
CA PRO A 541 8.34 -14.80 -22.67
C PRO A 541 7.94 -15.23 -24.09
N GLY A 542 6.67 -15.05 -24.46
CA GLY A 542 6.20 -15.44 -25.80
C GLY A 542 4.75 -15.12 -26.16
N ALA A 543 3.85 -14.88 -25.20
CA ALA A 543 2.49 -14.46 -25.51
C ALA A 543 2.44 -12.93 -25.65
N GLY A 544 2.57 -12.44 -26.88
CA GLY A 544 2.24 -11.06 -27.21
C GLY A 544 0.78 -10.79 -26.86
N GLN A 545 0.53 -9.92 -25.88
CA GLN A 545 -0.80 -9.34 -25.67
C GLN A 545 -1.04 -8.31 -26.76
N THR A 546 -1.64 -8.73 -27.88
CA THR A 546 -2.31 -7.82 -28.80
C THR A 546 -3.66 -7.45 -28.20
N MET A 547 -3.76 -6.24 -27.65
CA MET A 547 -5.04 -5.59 -27.38
C MET A 547 -5.75 -5.41 -28.73
N GLY A 548 -6.82 -6.17 -28.96
CA GLY A 548 -7.63 -6.08 -30.16
C GLY A 548 -8.21 -4.68 -30.33
N VAL A 549 -7.94 -4.08 -31.49
CA VAL A 549 -8.58 -2.85 -31.98
C VAL A 549 -10.05 -3.20 -32.30
N PHE A 550 -11.00 -2.56 -31.60
CA PHE A 550 -12.42 -2.70 -31.90
C PHE A 550 -12.78 -1.93 -33.18
N GLY A 551 -12.79 -2.63 -34.31
CA GLY A 551 -13.38 -2.17 -35.57
C GLY A 551 -14.90 -2.26 -35.53
N HIS A 552 -15.56 -1.22 -36.02
CA HIS A 552 -17.02 -1.10 -36.17
C HIS A 552 -17.59 -2.20 -37.07
N GLN A 553 -18.62 -2.91 -36.59
CA GLN A 553 -19.44 -3.81 -37.39
C GLN A 553 -20.71 -3.07 -37.82
N GLY A 554 -20.71 -2.57 -39.06
CA GLY A 554 -21.90 -2.08 -39.76
C GLY A 554 -22.38 -3.14 -40.75
N MET A 555 -23.65 -3.49 -40.68
CA MET A 555 -24.36 -4.35 -41.64
C MET A 555 -24.50 -3.66 -43.00
N VAL A 556 -24.19 -4.36 -44.11
CA VAL A 556 -24.84 -4.20 -45.43
C VAL A 556 -24.71 -5.53 -46.23
N PRO A 557 -25.66 -5.92 -47.11
CA PRO A 557 -25.89 -7.32 -47.48
C PRO A 557 -25.26 -7.76 -48.83
N ARG A 558 -25.04 -9.07 -48.91
CA ARG A 558 -25.09 -10.01 -50.06
C ARG A 558 -24.96 -9.42 -51.48
N GLY A 559 -23.84 -9.73 -52.15
CA GLY A 559 -23.78 -9.87 -53.61
C GLY A 559 -22.43 -9.51 -54.26
N ALA A 560 -22.03 -10.34 -55.23
CA ALA A 560 -21.00 -10.16 -56.27
C ALA A 560 -19.57 -10.71 -56.01
N GLN A 561 -19.16 -11.55 -56.97
CA GLN A 561 -17.84 -12.16 -57.19
C GLN A 561 -16.79 -11.14 -57.63
N VAL A 562 -15.50 -11.56 -57.56
CA VAL A 562 -14.44 -11.47 -58.62
C VAL A 562 -13.05 -11.20 -58.01
N GLN A 563 -12.22 -12.26 -58.01
CA GLN A 563 -10.88 -12.39 -58.65
C GLN A 563 -9.73 -11.41 -58.28
N GLY A 564 -8.57 -11.97 -57.89
CA GLY A 564 -7.26 -11.32 -58.07
C GLY A 564 -6.21 -11.53 -56.96
N MET A 565 -5.35 -12.55 -57.13
CA MET A 565 -4.01 -12.74 -56.52
C MET A 565 -3.00 -11.71 -57.12
N PRO A 566 -1.81 -11.39 -56.54
CA PRO A 566 -0.76 -12.40 -56.30
C PRO A 566 0.19 -12.26 -55.08
N GLN A 567 0.87 -13.40 -54.94
CA GLN A 567 1.88 -13.96 -54.04
C GLN A 567 3.17 -13.17 -53.70
N GLN A 568 3.64 -13.38 -52.44
CA GLN A 568 5.01 -13.80 -51.97
C GLN A 568 6.21 -12.82 -52.16
N PRO A 569 7.31 -12.87 -51.34
CA PRO A 569 7.95 -14.09 -50.82
C PRO A 569 8.45 -14.13 -49.35
N ILE A 570 8.71 -15.37 -48.95
CA ILE A 570 9.21 -15.88 -47.65
C ILE A 570 10.71 -16.28 -47.78
N PHE A 571 11.41 -16.30 -46.63
CA PHE A 571 12.63 -17.06 -46.21
C PHE A 571 13.98 -16.29 -46.19
N PRO A 572 15.00 -16.72 -45.38
CA PRO A 572 15.09 -17.97 -44.60
C PRO A 572 15.46 -17.86 -43.10
N GLN A 573 15.09 -18.91 -42.36
CA GLN A 573 15.63 -19.27 -41.04
C GLN A 573 17.01 -19.94 -41.18
N GLN A 574 17.86 -19.78 -40.17
CA GLN A 574 19.14 -20.49 -40.01
C GLN A 574 19.15 -21.38 -38.74
N PRO A 575 20.04 -22.39 -38.68
CA PRO A 575 19.72 -23.73 -38.18
C PRO A 575 20.06 -24.03 -36.72
N MET A 576 19.38 -25.05 -36.19
CA MET A 576 19.64 -25.69 -34.89
C MET A 576 20.98 -26.45 -34.87
N VAL A 577 21.64 -26.40 -33.71
CA VAL A 577 22.88 -27.12 -33.39
C VAL A 577 22.54 -28.46 -32.69
N PRO A 578 23.32 -29.55 -32.89
CA PRO A 578 22.95 -30.90 -32.45
C PRO A 578 23.19 -31.15 -30.95
N GLN A 579 22.31 -31.98 -30.37
CA GLN A 579 22.48 -32.59 -29.05
C GLN A 579 23.61 -33.63 -29.07
N GLN A 580 24.38 -33.68 -27.98
CA GLN A 580 25.36 -34.74 -27.69
C GLN A 580 24.93 -35.58 -26.46
N PRO A 581 25.48 -36.81 -26.33
CA PRO A 581 24.73 -37.97 -25.84
C PRO A 581 24.89 -38.28 -24.34
N MET A 582 23.98 -39.14 -23.88
CA MET A 582 23.92 -39.79 -22.56
C MET A 582 25.20 -40.53 -22.17
N VAL A 583 25.51 -40.51 -20.87
CA VAL A 583 26.54 -41.32 -20.21
C VAL A 583 25.93 -41.95 -18.94
N PRO A 584 26.29 -43.20 -18.56
CA PRO A 584 25.37 -44.14 -17.91
C PRO A 584 25.40 -44.14 -16.37
N GLN A 585 24.37 -44.81 -15.83
CA GLN A 585 24.10 -45.13 -14.42
C GLN A 585 25.22 -45.94 -13.76
N GLN A 586 25.42 -45.70 -12.46
CA GLN A 586 26.21 -46.51 -11.53
C GLN A 586 25.67 -46.32 -10.08
N PRO A 587 25.95 -47.23 -9.12
CA PRO A 587 24.93 -48.13 -8.58
C PRO A 587 24.42 -47.77 -7.17
N MET A 588 23.29 -48.39 -6.82
CA MET A 588 22.68 -48.43 -5.50
C MET A 588 23.64 -48.90 -4.40
N VAL A 589 23.59 -48.25 -3.24
CA VAL A 589 24.21 -48.69 -1.98
C VAL A 589 23.10 -48.86 -0.92
N PRO A 590 23.17 -49.87 -0.03
CA PRO A 590 22.01 -50.38 0.71
C PRO A 590 21.52 -49.49 1.86
N GLN A 591 20.20 -49.58 2.10
CA GLN A 591 19.50 -49.15 3.31
C GLN A 591 20.21 -49.62 4.59
N GLN A 592 20.51 -48.68 5.49
CA GLN A 592 20.67 -48.96 6.90
C GLN A 592 19.54 -48.31 7.71
N ASN A 593 18.83 -49.18 8.42
CA ASN A 593 17.86 -48.91 9.47
C ASN A 593 18.35 -47.82 10.43
N MET A 594 17.54 -46.77 10.63
CA MET A 594 17.48 -46.11 11.92
C MET A 594 16.07 -46.20 12.48
N GLN A 595 16.02 -46.85 13.64
CA GLN A 595 14.86 -47.10 14.46
C GLN A 595 14.14 -45.80 14.82
N THR A 596 12.84 -45.80 14.59
CA THR A 596 11.88 -44.87 15.14
C THR A 596 11.83 -45.00 16.67
N GLN A 597 12.29 -43.97 17.39
CA GLN A 597 11.92 -43.80 18.80
C GLN A 597 10.61 -43.00 18.89
N PRO A 598 9.59 -43.47 19.64
CA PRO A 598 8.38 -42.71 19.91
C PRO A 598 8.64 -41.68 21.01
N MET A 599 8.55 -40.40 20.66
CA MET A 599 8.54 -39.30 21.63
C MET A 599 7.15 -39.21 22.30
N PHE A 600 7.21 -39.30 23.63
CA PHE A 600 6.12 -39.28 24.59
C PHE A 600 5.28 -38.00 24.53
N TYR A 601 3.95 -38.18 24.58
CA TYR A 601 3.00 -37.17 25.06
C TYR A 601 2.98 -37.21 26.59
N PRO A 602 3.08 -36.08 27.31
CA PRO A 602 2.59 -36.04 28.68
C PRO A 602 1.07 -35.86 28.68
N GLN A 603 0.39 -36.92 29.14
CA GLN A 603 -1.00 -36.92 29.58
C GLN A 603 -1.22 -35.84 30.66
N GLN A 604 -2.33 -35.12 30.52
CA GLN A 604 -2.93 -34.32 31.58
C GLN A 604 -3.40 -35.24 32.70
N THR A 605 -2.84 -35.05 33.89
CA THR A 605 -3.35 -35.65 35.12
C THR A 605 -4.61 -34.90 35.55
N GLN A 606 -5.74 -35.62 35.57
CA GLN A 606 -6.93 -35.24 36.31
C GLN A 606 -6.62 -35.27 37.80
N LEU A 607 -6.93 -34.19 38.52
CA LEU A 607 -7.28 -34.27 39.93
C LEU A 607 -8.55 -33.45 40.19
N GLN A 608 -9.52 -34.17 40.72
CA GLN A 608 -10.88 -33.79 41.03
C GLN A 608 -10.96 -33.27 42.49
N ASN A 609 -11.90 -32.35 42.70
CA ASN A 609 -12.69 -32.12 43.92
C ASN A 609 -12.09 -31.41 45.16
N ARG A 610 -12.52 -30.15 45.33
CA ARG A 610 -13.22 -29.54 46.50
C ARG A 610 -13.19 -28.01 46.23
N GLN A 611 -14.21 -27.18 46.41
CA GLN A 611 -15.35 -27.16 47.32
C GLN A 611 -16.37 -26.12 46.80
N GLN A 612 -17.56 -26.15 47.40
CA GLN A 612 -18.79 -25.48 47.01
C GLN A 612 -18.77 -23.93 47.07
N ALA A 613 -19.57 -23.35 46.17
CA ALA A 613 -20.38 -22.11 46.21
C ALA A 613 -20.56 -21.40 47.59
N PRO A 614 -20.81 -20.07 47.67
CA PRO A 614 -21.93 -19.47 46.94
C PRO A 614 -21.83 -18.04 46.40
N MET A 615 -22.77 -17.81 45.50
CA MET A 615 -23.36 -16.57 45.00
C MET A 615 -23.32 -15.38 45.97
N GLY A 616 -22.84 -14.25 45.47
CA GLY A 616 -23.01 -12.92 46.06
C GLY A 616 -23.36 -11.92 44.97
N ASN A 617 -24.66 -11.67 44.80
CA ASN A 617 -25.21 -10.42 44.26
C ASN A 617 -24.56 -9.21 44.93
N TYR A 618 -24.32 -8.12 44.19
CA TYR A 618 -24.54 -6.72 44.61
C TYR A 618 -24.21 -5.75 43.44
N PRO A 619 -24.73 -4.51 43.44
CA PRO A 619 -25.61 -4.05 42.38
C PRO A 619 -25.07 -2.87 41.56
N MET A 620 -25.81 -2.57 40.48
CA MET A 620 -25.81 -1.30 39.78
C MET A 620 -26.00 -0.14 40.77
N MET A 621 -25.08 0.82 40.78
CA MET A 621 -25.27 2.09 41.48
C MET A 621 -25.04 3.24 40.50
N TYR A 622 -26.13 3.96 40.23
CA TYR A 622 -26.15 5.30 39.67
C TYR A 622 -25.45 6.26 40.64
N GLY A 623 -24.58 7.11 40.13
CA GLY A 623 -23.98 8.21 40.89
C GLY A 623 -23.53 9.33 39.97
N GLN A 624 -24.37 10.35 39.83
CA GLN A 624 -23.91 11.70 39.45
C GLN A 624 -22.89 12.20 40.48
N PRO A 625 -22.05 13.17 40.10
CA PRO A 625 -22.07 14.41 40.84
C PRO A 625 -22.08 15.66 39.94
N GLN A 626 -23.09 16.52 40.16
CA GLN A 626 -22.90 17.98 40.18
C GLN A 626 -21.86 18.27 41.29
N GLY A 627 -20.96 19.25 41.27
CA GLY A 627 -20.75 20.45 40.48
C GLY A 627 -19.97 21.42 41.41
N GLN A 628 -19.40 22.48 40.83
CA GLN A 628 -18.92 23.72 41.49
C GLN A 628 -17.46 23.76 42.04
N PRO A 629 -16.83 24.96 42.05
CA PRO A 629 -15.62 25.22 41.25
C PRO A 629 -14.49 25.91 42.04
N TYR A 630 -13.26 25.93 41.50
CA TYR A 630 -12.16 26.78 42.00
C TYR A 630 -11.14 27.04 40.87
N PRO A 631 -10.28 28.08 40.95
CA PRO A 631 -10.63 29.46 40.64
C PRO A 631 -9.75 30.05 39.53
N TYR A 632 -10.17 31.21 39.02
CA TYR A 632 -9.36 32.06 38.15
C TYR A 632 -8.13 32.60 38.88
N THR A 633 -6.95 32.45 38.27
CA THR A 633 -5.80 33.34 38.51
C THR A 633 -5.49 34.11 37.24
N THR A 634 -5.68 35.41 37.34
CA THR A 634 -5.21 36.46 36.42
C THR A 634 -3.69 36.55 36.45
N SER A 635 -3.03 36.55 35.28
CA SER A 635 -1.68 37.10 35.13
C SER A 635 -1.49 37.72 33.75
N ASN A 636 -1.58 39.05 33.74
CA ASN A 636 -0.84 40.04 32.96
C ASN A 636 -0.45 39.73 31.50
N MET A 637 -1.09 40.50 30.61
CA MET A 637 -0.51 40.98 29.37
C MET A 637 0.79 41.76 29.64
N GLN A 638 1.87 41.39 28.97
CA GLN A 638 2.96 42.30 28.65
C GLN A 638 3.35 42.09 27.18
N ASN A 639 3.18 43.17 26.42
CA ASN A 639 3.50 43.28 25.00
C ASN A 639 5.00 43.07 24.77
N ALA A 640 5.35 42.10 23.91
CA ALA A 640 6.68 41.99 23.34
C ALA A 640 6.73 42.79 22.03
N VAL A 641 7.46 43.91 22.07
CA VAL A 641 7.85 44.72 20.92
C VAL A 641 8.90 43.95 20.11
N PRO A 642 8.82 43.89 18.77
CA PRO A 642 9.87 43.27 17.95
C PRO A 642 11.15 44.11 17.95
N ALA A 643 12.29 43.45 18.07
CA ALA A 643 13.62 44.07 18.04
C ALA A 643 13.90 44.75 16.68
N PRO A 644 14.62 45.89 16.66
CA PRO A 644 14.98 46.57 15.42
C PRO A 644 16.06 45.79 14.64
N PRO A 645 16.09 45.93 13.30
CA PRO A 645 17.11 45.29 12.47
C PRO A 645 18.50 45.93 12.70
N PRO A 646 19.60 45.18 12.49
CA PRO A 646 20.95 45.70 12.62
C PRO A 646 21.26 46.74 11.52
N PRO A 647 22.13 47.73 11.81
CA PRO A 647 22.49 48.78 10.87
C PRO A 647 23.36 48.25 9.71
N PRO A 648 23.35 48.93 8.54
CA PRO A 648 24.18 48.57 7.40
C PRO A 648 25.65 48.87 7.67
N ALA A 649 26.52 47.90 7.39
CA ALA A 649 27.96 48.07 7.42
C ALA A 649 28.42 48.91 6.21
N PHE A 650 28.84 50.15 6.47
CA PHE A 650 29.63 50.95 5.53
C PHE A 650 31.12 50.75 5.80
N GLY A 651 31.79 50.12 4.83
CA GLY A 651 33.07 50.51 4.22
C GLY A 651 34.34 50.65 5.06
N SER A 652 35.39 49.96 4.62
CA SER A 652 36.70 50.60 4.48
C SER A 652 37.51 49.96 3.35
N LEU A 653 37.90 50.82 2.40
CA LEU A 653 38.97 50.65 1.42
C LEU A 653 40.30 50.32 2.10
N GLN A 654 41.03 49.36 1.54
CA GLN A 654 42.45 49.48 1.15
C GLN A 654 42.80 48.37 0.15
#